data_AF-A0A257Y709-F1
#
_entry.id   AF-A0A257Y709-F1
#
_cell.length_a   1.000
_cell.length_b   1.000
_cell.length_c   1.000
_cell.angle_alpha   90.00
_cell.angle_beta   90.00
_cell.angle_gamma   90.00
#
_symmetry.space_group_name_H-M   'P 1'
#
loop_
_entity.id
_entity.type
_entity.pdbx_description
1 polymer ?
#
loop_
_entity_poly.entity_id
_entity_poly.type
_entity_poly.pdbx_seq_one_letter_code
_entity_poly.pdbx_strand_id
1 'polypeptide(L)'
;MHAPIMQNRSSTSSAFFPTMLLRSWLLLPALTLLGIGSLRAATTLAVGDIQVLGVTSDSNDSFTFVLWKDIDSSTVIRFMDQSFTNATTGVIGSETDMSLSFTSALTAGTVIRVEDTGNTLVNGGSFSGTKNGTLSGISNDGDQVFIYQGTAMGSGTSFTGRTLLYGFNIADTNWVTSGADSNKSFLPTAINSLDANVDSGNFDNADYSGTRTGMTTAAYRAAIGNIANYTQSNTRTALATGGFTSSSSASLTWDNNGTTTGTGGTGTWDTITQSKFSNSTNSTFLHWVNSSAGNDHTAVFGGTAGTVSVASGGVTASGLTFGVSGYTIQNNTLTLSGSTPTISVTTSGHTATVSSALAGGTSLTKGGAGTLILSGGSNGTTTTTISAGTLQIGNAGTSGVLGSGAVTNNGTLNFNRTDSYGGTVSNNISGTGAVTLTQGALTLSGTNTYTGTTTVSGGVLKLSSAGALSGGIGTTGGTSNLTLSGGVVGLATGDFTRALGTGATQVQFTGSGGFAAYGADRSVNFGGAGATVTWGSGGFVPNGSSLILGAADSDKKITLENAINFGGTTRTIQVIKGTATGAGVYDAKLAGALSNGSYTQTGDGRLEVAGAITGTTYDQSAANGTLALTSTITVSGAYTQSGTGSTTTLSGSASINAGSFTQSGSGSATTVTGAGSIVSSSAASLTAGTVTLNSSAANTAFVAPTINIGGAAL
;
A
#
# COMPACT_ATOMS: atom_id res chain seq x y z
N MET A 1 -48.42 -51.67 -8.09
CA MET A 1 -47.42 -52.24 -9.04
C MET A 1 -46.06 -51.79 -8.52
N HIS A 2 -45.26 -52.69 -7.94
CA HIS A 2 -44.32 -53.61 -8.61
C HIS A 2 -43.00 -52.96 -9.05
N ALA A 3 -42.06 -52.84 -8.10
CA ALA A 3 -40.60 -52.76 -8.34
C ALA A 3 -39.82 -52.98 -7.01
N PRO A 4 -39.20 -54.16 -6.77
CA PRO A 4 -38.26 -54.42 -5.67
C PRO A 4 -36.83 -54.74 -6.21
N ILE A 5 -35.96 -55.32 -5.34
CA ILE A 5 -34.56 -55.81 -5.59
C ILE A 5 -33.50 -54.69 -5.38
N MET A 6 -32.90 -54.58 -4.18
CA MET A 6 -31.66 -55.25 -3.67
C MET A 6 -30.36 -54.72 -4.33
N GLN A 7 -29.20 -54.56 -3.68
CA GLN A 7 -28.71 -54.78 -2.29
C GLN A 7 -27.54 -53.74 -2.08
N ASN A 8 -26.69 -53.61 -1.04
CA ASN A 8 -26.23 -54.36 0.16
C ASN A 8 -25.43 -53.37 1.08
N ARG A 9 -24.87 -53.64 2.29
CA ARG A 9 -24.87 -54.77 3.26
C ARG A 9 -24.53 -54.23 4.67
N SER A 10 -25.12 -54.81 5.73
CA SER A 10 -24.60 -55.00 7.13
C SER A 10 -23.80 -53.91 7.89
N SER A 11 -23.97 -53.68 9.20
CA SER A 11 -24.90 -54.10 10.29
C SER A 11 -24.54 -53.28 11.57
N THR A 12 -25.03 -53.43 12.81
CA THR A 12 -25.87 -54.42 13.53
C THR A 12 -26.62 -53.73 14.71
N SER A 13 -27.41 -54.47 15.49
CA SER A 13 -28.08 -54.10 16.75
C SER A 13 -27.14 -54.23 17.99
N SER A 14 -27.34 -53.74 19.23
CA SER A 14 -28.51 -53.57 20.13
C SER A 14 -29.24 -54.88 20.49
N ALA A 15 -29.87 -55.12 21.66
CA ALA A 15 -29.80 -54.60 23.05
C ALA A 15 -30.57 -55.61 23.96
N PHE A 16 -30.61 -55.52 25.30
CA PHE A 16 -31.78 -55.92 26.14
C PHE A 16 -31.67 -55.53 27.65
N PHE A 17 -32.84 -55.46 28.30
CA PHE A 17 -33.17 -55.19 29.73
C PHE A 17 -33.61 -56.51 30.44
N PRO A 18 -34.19 -56.57 31.68
CA PRO A 18 -34.38 -55.58 32.76
C PRO A 18 -34.01 -56.07 34.20
N THR A 19 -34.08 -55.19 35.22
CA THR A 19 -35.02 -55.29 36.38
C THR A 19 -34.78 -54.16 37.40
N MET A 20 -35.81 -53.79 38.18
CA MET A 20 -35.75 -52.81 39.27
C MET A 20 -36.00 -53.49 40.62
N LEU A 21 -35.32 -53.05 41.67
CA LEU A 21 -35.81 -53.11 43.05
C LEU A 21 -35.12 -52.03 43.91
N LEU A 22 -35.62 -51.82 45.14
CA LEU A 22 -35.55 -50.53 45.83
C LEU A 22 -34.94 -50.64 47.24
N ARG A 23 -34.47 -49.49 47.77
CA ARG A 23 -34.15 -49.16 49.19
C ARG A 23 -32.70 -49.33 49.69
N SER A 24 -32.05 -48.17 49.83
CA SER A 24 -31.62 -47.59 51.13
C SER A 24 -30.47 -48.19 51.97
N TRP A 25 -29.48 -47.30 52.20
CA TRP A 25 -28.62 -47.17 53.40
C TRP A 25 -27.58 -48.26 53.71
N LEU A 26 -26.29 -47.91 53.55
CA LEU A 26 -25.32 -47.94 54.67
C LEU A 26 -24.14 -46.98 54.42
N LEU A 27 -23.30 -46.79 55.44
CA LEU A 27 -22.30 -45.72 55.56
C LEU A 27 -21.00 -45.96 54.75
N LEU A 28 -20.43 -44.87 54.22
CA LEU A 28 -18.97 -44.66 54.18
C LEU A 28 -18.64 -43.23 54.67
N PRO A 29 -17.44 -42.98 55.23
CA PRO A 29 -17.19 -41.84 56.11
C PRO A 29 -16.96 -40.52 55.36
N ALA A 30 -17.25 -39.41 56.05
CA ALA A 30 -16.94 -38.07 55.57
C ALA A 30 -15.42 -37.81 55.61
N LEU A 31 -14.79 -37.79 54.44
CA LEU A 31 -13.48 -37.17 54.28
C LEU A 31 -13.69 -35.65 54.15
N THR A 32 -13.35 -34.90 55.20
CA THR A 32 -13.37 -33.44 55.14
C THR A 32 -12.37 -32.94 54.12
N LEU A 33 -12.86 -32.43 52.99
CA LEU A 33 -12.04 -31.81 51.96
C LEU A 33 -11.45 -30.51 52.49
N LEU A 34 -10.27 -30.61 53.10
CA LEU A 34 -9.39 -29.47 53.36
C LEU A 34 -9.21 -28.70 52.06
N GLY A 35 -9.41 -27.39 52.12
CA GLY A 35 -9.44 -26.53 50.95
C GLY A 35 -8.10 -26.45 50.25
N ILE A 36 -7.85 -27.38 49.32
CA ILE A 36 -6.78 -27.25 48.33
C ILE A 36 -7.10 -26.06 47.42
N GLY A 37 -6.59 -24.89 47.81
CA GLY A 37 -6.51 -23.74 46.91
C GLY A 37 -5.87 -24.17 45.60
N SER A 38 -6.42 -23.70 44.48
CA SER A 38 -5.95 -24.11 43.15
C SER A 38 -4.45 -23.86 43.03
N LEU A 39 -3.69 -24.94 42.75
CA LEU A 39 -2.26 -24.87 42.42
C LEU A 39 -2.09 -24.22 41.05
N ARG A 40 -2.28 -22.90 41.01
CA ARG A 40 -1.90 -22.05 39.89
C ARG A 40 -0.37 -22.03 39.82
N ALA A 41 0.17 -22.10 38.61
CA ALA A 41 1.59 -21.96 38.39
C ALA A 41 2.03 -20.50 38.59
N ALA A 42 3.30 -20.31 38.97
CA ALA A 42 3.93 -19.00 39.06
C ALA A 42 3.76 -18.22 37.75
N THR A 43 3.39 -16.94 37.82
CA THR A 43 3.27 -16.11 36.62
C THR A 43 4.65 -15.92 36.01
N THR A 44 4.83 -16.39 34.76
CA THR A 44 6.01 -16.05 33.97
C THR A 44 6.00 -14.56 33.66
N LEU A 45 7.01 -13.85 34.15
CA LEU A 45 7.21 -12.43 33.93
C LEU A 45 8.18 -12.18 32.77
N ALA A 46 8.06 -11.01 32.15
CA ALA A 46 8.91 -10.49 31.08
C ALA A 46 9.32 -9.04 31.39
N VAL A 47 10.27 -8.48 30.63
CA VAL A 47 10.60 -7.05 30.72
C VAL A 47 9.36 -6.22 30.39
N GLY A 48 9.17 -5.13 31.15
CA GLY A 48 7.98 -4.29 31.09
C GLY A 48 6.83 -4.74 32.01
N ASP A 49 6.87 -5.96 32.57
CA ASP A 49 5.92 -6.39 33.61
C ASP A 49 6.22 -5.79 35.00
N ILE A 50 7.40 -5.17 35.18
CA ILE A 50 7.84 -4.48 36.39
C ILE A 50 8.42 -3.11 36.01
N GLN A 51 8.20 -2.09 36.84
CA GLN A 51 8.90 -0.80 36.78
C GLN A 51 9.27 -0.32 38.19
N VAL A 52 10.52 0.09 38.41
CA VAL A 52 10.95 0.75 39.65
C VAL A 52 10.45 2.21 39.65
N LEU A 53 9.95 2.65 40.81
CA LEU A 53 9.41 3.98 41.04
C LEU A 53 10.27 4.81 42.00
N GLY A 54 11.02 4.17 42.89
CA GLY A 54 11.79 4.86 43.93
C GLY A 54 12.82 3.96 44.60
N VAL A 55 13.86 4.59 45.13
CA VAL A 55 14.99 3.96 45.84
C VAL A 55 15.37 4.84 47.04
N THR A 56 15.93 4.24 48.08
CA THR A 56 16.50 4.94 49.23
C THR A 56 17.72 4.16 49.69
N SER A 57 18.85 4.84 49.88
CA SER A 57 20.10 4.28 50.39
C SER A 57 20.63 5.12 51.57
N ASP A 58 19.78 5.26 52.59
CA ASP A 58 20.07 6.01 53.82
C ASP A 58 19.90 5.15 55.09
N SER A 59 19.40 5.70 56.21
CA SER A 59 19.12 4.91 57.40
C SER A 59 17.84 4.08 57.23
N ASN A 60 18.01 2.90 56.60
CA ASN A 60 17.05 1.88 56.15
C ASN A 60 16.83 1.93 54.64
N ASP A 61 17.58 1.12 53.91
CA ASP A 61 17.45 0.99 52.45
C ASP A 61 16.02 0.59 52.04
N SER A 62 15.53 1.13 50.91
CA SER A 62 14.18 0.82 50.42
C SER A 62 14.05 0.87 48.90
N PHE A 63 13.13 0.05 48.38
CA PHE A 63 12.78 0.01 46.95
C PHE A 63 11.27 0.03 46.77
N THR A 64 10.77 0.90 45.90
CA THR A 64 9.36 0.92 45.50
C THR A 64 9.24 0.62 44.02
N PHE A 65 8.38 -0.32 43.65
CA PHE A 65 8.14 -0.73 42.27
C PHE A 65 6.65 -1.02 42.01
N VAL A 66 6.23 -0.99 40.75
CA VAL A 66 4.89 -1.36 40.30
C VAL A 66 4.92 -2.62 39.44
N LEU A 67 3.91 -3.48 39.62
CA LEU A 67 3.61 -4.59 38.73
C LEU A 67 2.72 -4.10 37.59
N TRP A 68 3.10 -4.31 36.33
CA TRP A 68 2.24 -4.02 35.17
C TRP A 68 1.38 -5.20 34.71
N LYS A 69 1.46 -6.33 35.41
CA LYS A 69 0.80 -7.61 35.10
C LYS A 69 0.30 -8.31 36.38
N ASP A 70 -0.77 -9.08 36.24
CA ASP A 70 -1.30 -9.91 37.34
C ASP A 70 -0.33 -11.06 37.68
N ILE A 71 0.08 -11.18 38.95
CA ILE A 71 0.93 -12.27 39.42
C ILE A 71 0.16 -13.23 40.34
N ASP A 72 0.44 -14.52 40.25
CA ASP A 72 -0.02 -15.49 41.24
C ASP A 72 0.82 -15.41 42.53
N SER A 73 0.24 -15.79 43.67
CA SER A 73 0.92 -16.06 44.95
C SER A 73 2.23 -16.85 44.81
N SER A 74 2.23 -17.88 43.96
CA SER A 74 3.37 -18.76 43.70
C SER A 74 4.51 -18.11 42.91
N THR A 75 4.34 -16.87 42.45
CA THR A 75 5.36 -16.10 41.74
C THR A 75 6.47 -15.66 42.70
N VAL A 76 7.73 -15.83 42.31
CA VAL A 76 8.88 -15.27 43.04
C VAL A 76 9.56 -14.24 42.14
N ILE A 77 9.85 -13.07 42.72
CA ILE A 77 10.64 -11.99 42.10
C ILE A 77 11.94 -11.87 42.88
N ARG A 78 13.08 -11.77 42.18
CA ARG A 78 14.42 -11.75 42.76
C ARG A 78 15.14 -10.45 42.40
N PHE A 79 15.98 -10.00 43.31
CA PHE A 79 16.75 -8.76 43.24
C PHE A 79 18.21 -9.07 43.59
N MET A 80 19.15 -8.40 42.94
CA MET A 80 20.58 -8.53 43.21
C MET A 80 21.28 -7.21 42.90
N ASP A 81 22.23 -6.83 43.74
CA ASP A 81 23.01 -5.59 43.76
C ASP A 81 24.42 -5.78 43.17
N GLN A 82 25.05 -6.92 43.44
CA GLN A 82 26.39 -7.27 42.94
C GLN A 82 26.30 -8.40 41.92
N SER A 83 26.80 -8.19 40.71
CA SER A 83 26.78 -9.22 39.66
C SER A 83 27.84 -9.02 38.58
N PHE A 84 28.04 -10.09 37.80
CA PHE A 84 28.78 -10.12 36.54
C PHE A 84 30.22 -9.58 36.59
N THR A 85 31.17 -10.48 36.84
CA THR A 85 32.62 -10.25 36.62
C THR A 85 32.99 -9.97 35.16
N ASN A 86 32.09 -10.31 34.23
CA ASN A 86 32.13 -10.01 32.80
C ASN A 86 30.72 -10.21 32.21
N ALA A 87 30.49 -9.78 30.97
CA ALA A 87 29.17 -9.82 30.29
C ALA A 87 28.60 -11.24 29.98
N THR A 88 29.19 -12.32 30.55
CA THR A 88 28.76 -13.72 30.37
C THR A 88 28.71 -14.53 31.68
N THR A 89 29.58 -14.28 32.68
CA THR A 89 29.67 -15.12 33.90
C THR A 89 29.90 -14.39 35.23
N GLY A 90 29.37 -14.99 36.31
CA GLY A 90 29.88 -14.86 37.68
C GLY A 90 29.38 -13.67 38.49
N VAL A 91 28.66 -13.92 39.57
CA VAL A 91 28.45 -12.99 40.70
C VAL A 91 29.73 -12.89 41.54
N ILE A 92 30.03 -11.70 42.08
CA ILE A 92 31.15 -11.48 43.01
C ILE A 92 30.83 -12.14 44.36
N GLY A 93 31.80 -12.86 44.91
CA GLY A 93 31.55 -14.07 45.70
C GLY A 93 31.10 -13.94 47.16
N SER A 94 30.40 -12.88 47.59
CA SER A 94 29.95 -12.69 48.99
C SER A 94 28.44 -12.55 49.19
N GLU A 95 27.72 -11.83 48.32
CA GLU A 95 26.28 -11.55 48.53
C GLU A 95 25.33 -12.58 47.91
N THR A 96 24.07 -12.56 48.36
CA THR A 96 22.98 -13.46 47.95
C THR A 96 21.77 -12.68 47.42
N ASP A 97 21.01 -13.25 46.49
CA ASP A 97 19.83 -12.55 45.96
C ASP A 97 18.70 -12.40 46.98
N MET A 98 18.17 -11.18 47.11
CA MET A 98 16.93 -10.94 47.85
C MET A 98 15.75 -11.47 47.03
N SER A 99 14.87 -12.22 47.68
CA SER A 99 13.70 -12.84 47.06
C SER A 99 12.40 -12.42 47.73
N LEU A 100 11.41 -12.08 46.91
CA LEU A 100 10.06 -11.70 47.34
C LEU A 100 9.07 -12.80 46.99
N SER A 101 8.29 -13.25 47.97
CA SER A 101 7.25 -14.28 47.83
C SER A 101 5.91 -13.77 48.38
N PHE A 102 4.79 -14.12 47.75
CA PHE A 102 3.50 -13.45 47.98
C PHE A 102 2.44 -14.39 48.57
N THR A 103 1.72 -14.01 49.64
CA THR A 103 0.72 -14.92 50.27
C THR A 103 -0.63 -14.95 49.53
N SER A 104 -0.80 -14.12 48.50
CA SER A 104 -1.93 -14.13 47.57
C SER A 104 -1.48 -13.66 46.19
N ALA A 105 -2.32 -13.85 45.18
CA ALA A 105 -2.17 -13.16 43.90
C ALA A 105 -2.25 -11.62 44.08
N LEU A 106 -1.61 -10.88 43.16
CA LEU A 106 -1.63 -9.42 43.05
C LEU A 106 -2.00 -9.00 41.63
N THR A 107 -2.67 -7.86 41.48
CA THR A 107 -3.14 -7.36 40.16
C THR A 107 -2.19 -6.34 39.55
N ALA A 108 -2.21 -6.21 38.23
CA ALA A 108 -1.57 -5.14 37.49
C ALA A 108 -1.97 -3.76 38.04
N GLY A 109 -0.99 -2.90 38.28
CA GLY A 109 -1.10 -1.64 38.98
C GLY A 109 -0.69 -1.68 40.46
N THR A 110 -0.52 -2.86 41.07
CA THR A 110 -0.07 -2.95 42.47
C THR A 110 1.32 -2.35 42.63
N VAL A 111 1.43 -1.30 43.45
CA VAL A 111 2.71 -0.74 43.90
C VAL A 111 3.13 -1.45 45.19
N ILE A 112 4.40 -1.82 45.28
CA ILE A 112 5.01 -2.59 46.38
C ILE A 112 6.22 -1.81 46.87
N ARG A 113 6.36 -1.61 48.19
CA ARG A 113 7.61 -1.16 48.80
C ARG A 113 8.27 -2.32 49.58
N VAL A 114 9.58 -2.40 49.43
CA VAL A 114 10.49 -3.25 50.20
C VAL A 114 11.32 -2.31 51.06
N GLU A 115 11.49 -2.63 52.35
CA GLU A 115 12.31 -1.87 53.30
C GLU A 115 13.34 -2.83 53.92
N ASP A 116 14.50 -2.35 54.37
CA ASP A 116 15.50 -3.22 55.01
C ASP A 116 15.23 -3.52 56.50
N THR A 117 14.24 -2.86 57.09
CA THR A 117 13.73 -3.13 58.45
C THR A 117 12.87 -4.39 58.55
N GLY A 118 13.47 -5.55 58.26
CA GLY A 118 12.93 -6.89 58.50
C GLY A 118 12.28 -7.57 57.31
N ASN A 119 11.70 -8.75 57.55
CA ASN A 119 11.33 -9.72 56.50
C ASN A 119 9.93 -9.47 55.87
N THR A 120 9.37 -8.27 56.02
CA THR A 120 7.95 -7.98 55.71
C THR A 120 7.84 -7.01 54.54
N LEU A 121 7.00 -7.32 53.54
CA LEU A 121 6.65 -6.36 52.50
C LEU A 121 5.70 -5.28 53.02
N VAL A 122 5.99 -4.01 52.72
CA VAL A 122 5.23 -2.85 53.21
C VAL A 122 4.34 -2.30 52.10
N ASN A 123 3.03 -2.39 52.29
CA ASN A 123 2.04 -1.75 51.43
C ASN A 123 0.92 -1.12 52.26
N GLY A 124 0.36 -0.01 51.78
CA GLY A 124 -0.76 0.69 52.42
C GLY A 124 -2.13 0.01 52.20
N GLY A 125 -2.17 -1.33 52.20
CA GLY A 125 -3.34 -2.11 51.83
C GLY A 125 -3.21 -3.58 52.24
N SER A 126 -4.32 -4.33 52.15
CA SER A 126 -4.50 -5.67 52.74
C SER A 126 -3.76 -6.79 52.01
N PHE A 127 -2.43 -6.77 52.05
CA PHE A 127 -1.57 -7.80 51.48
C PHE A 127 -0.35 -8.09 52.38
N SER A 128 0.02 -9.36 52.50
CA SER A 128 1.25 -9.80 53.18
C SER A 128 2.15 -10.60 52.24
N GLY A 129 3.45 -10.37 52.31
CA GLY A 129 4.44 -11.17 51.60
C GLY A 129 5.76 -11.20 52.36
N THR A 130 6.54 -12.23 52.08
CA THR A 130 7.80 -12.51 52.76
C THR A 130 8.96 -12.05 51.89
N LYS A 131 9.77 -11.15 52.43
CA LYS A 131 11.13 -10.89 51.96
C LYS A 131 12.05 -11.95 52.59
N ASN A 132 12.90 -12.56 51.78
CA ASN A 132 13.92 -13.51 52.24
C ASN A 132 15.27 -13.20 51.57
N GLY A 133 16.32 -13.06 52.38
CA GLY A 133 17.56 -12.37 52.01
C GLY A 133 17.48 -10.86 52.24
N THR A 134 18.64 -10.22 52.28
CA THR A 134 18.87 -8.76 52.34
C THR A 134 19.74 -8.38 51.15
N LEU A 135 19.56 -7.16 50.64
CA LEU A 135 20.52 -6.51 49.75
C LEU A 135 21.44 -5.68 50.66
N SER A 136 22.70 -6.10 50.81
CA SER A 136 23.52 -5.77 51.98
C SER A 136 24.25 -4.43 51.83
N GLY A 137 23.56 -3.33 52.15
CA GLY A 137 24.16 -1.99 52.20
C GLY A 137 24.29 -1.37 50.82
N ILE A 138 23.15 -0.97 50.26
CA ILE A 138 23.06 -0.40 48.92
C ILE A 138 23.75 0.96 48.89
N SER A 139 24.76 1.10 48.05
CA SER A 139 25.61 2.29 48.00
C SER A 139 24.92 3.45 47.30
N ASN A 140 25.15 4.67 47.80
CA ASN A 140 24.85 5.90 47.08
C ASN A 140 25.98 6.31 46.09
N ASP A 141 26.87 5.37 45.73
CA ASP A 141 27.96 5.53 44.74
C ASP A 141 28.05 4.32 43.77
N GLY A 142 27.24 4.32 42.70
CA GLY A 142 27.46 3.49 41.52
C GLY A 142 26.74 2.13 41.46
N ASP A 143 25.94 1.78 42.47
CA ASP A 143 25.29 0.46 42.58
C ASP A 143 24.40 0.11 41.37
N GLN A 144 24.53 -1.12 40.85
CA GLN A 144 23.77 -1.62 39.70
C GLN A 144 22.84 -2.78 40.09
N VAL A 145 21.57 -2.46 40.35
CA VAL A 145 20.58 -3.43 40.84
C VAL A 145 19.76 -4.02 39.68
N PHE A 146 19.61 -5.35 39.69
CA PHE A 146 18.88 -6.12 38.68
C PHE A 146 17.70 -6.87 39.29
N ILE A 147 16.53 -6.78 38.64
CA ILE A 147 15.31 -7.51 39.01
C ILE A 147 15.10 -8.66 38.00
N TYR A 148 14.93 -9.90 38.49
CA TYR A 148 14.81 -11.08 37.65
C TYR A 148 13.84 -12.14 38.21
N GLN A 149 13.53 -13.13 37.38
CA GLN A 149 12.79 -14.34 37.74
C GLN A 149 13.59 -15.59 37.36
N GLY A 150 13.54 -16.61 38.22
CA GLY A 150 14.25 -17.89 38.05
C GLY A 150 14.61 -18.55 39.38
N THR A 151 15.57 -19.48 39.34
CA THR A 151 16.21 -19.99 40.56
C THR A 151 17.15 -18.93 41.16
N ALA A 152 17.53 -19.11 42.43
CA ALA A 152 18.44 -18.20 43.15
C ALA A 152 19.81 -18.08 42.46
N MET A 153 20.37 -16.87 42.41
CA MET A 153 21.75 -16.65 41.95
C MET A 153 22.75 -17.02 43.05
N GLY A 154 23.93 -17.46 42.64
CA GLY A 154 25.04 -17.72 43.55
C GLY A 154 26.39 -17.43 42.89
N SER A 155 27.44 -17.38 43.71
CA SER A 155 28.82 -17.19 43.25
C SER A 155 29.16 -18.12 42.07
N GLY A 156 29.75 -17.57 41.03
CA GLY A 156 30.13 -18.31 39.81
C GLY A 156 28.98 -18.75 38.88
N THR A 157 27.72 -18.50 39.20
CA THR A 157 26.58 -18.91 38.32
C THR A 157 26.43 -18.03 37.07
N SER A 158 25.66 -18.53 36.09
CA SER A 158 25.32 -17.85 34.83
C SER A 158 23.83 -17.49 34.81
N PHE A 159 23.46 -16.44 34.07
CA PHE A 159 22.05 -16.05 33.86
C PHE A 159 21.26 -16.97 32.91
N THR A 160 21.88 -18.03 32.40
CA THR A 160 21.21 -19.06 31.60
C THR A 160 20.03 -19.67 32.37
N GLY A 161 18.83 -19.64 31.80
CA GLY A 161 17.61 -20.14 32.47
C GLY A 161 16.99 -19.15 33.46
N ARG A 162 17.22 -17.84 33.28
CA ARG A 162 16.56 -16.74 34.00
C ARG A 162 15.94 -15.76 33.02
N THR A 163 14.95 -15.02 33.50
CA THR A 163 14.38 -13.88 32.79
C THR A 163 14.70 -12.62 33.60
N LEU A 164 15.53 -11.73 33.07
CA LEU A 164 15.64 -10.38 33.62
C LEU A 164 14.33 -9.63 33.34
N LEU A 165 13.90 -8.81 34.29
CA LEU A 165 12.66 -8.04 34.24
C LEU A 165 12.92 -6.53 34.23
N TYR A 166 13.96 -6.06 34.92
CA TYR A 166 14.32 -4.65 35.04
C TYR A 166 15.79 -4.48 35.50
N GLY A 167 16.41 -3.32 35.25
CA GLY A 167 17.70 -2.95 35.83
C GLY A 167 17.81 -1.44 36.05
N PHE A 168 18.55 -1.01 37.08
CA PHE A 168 18.82 0.41 37.34
C PHE A 168 20.18 0.63 37.99
N ASN A 169 20.70 1.84 37.83
CA ASN A 169 21.92 2.36 38.45
C ASN A 169 21.61 3.42 39.53
N ILE A 170 22.42 3.47 40.57
CA ILE A 170 22.35 4.46 41.65
C ILE A 170 23.56 5.40 41.54
N ALA A 171 23.30 6.70 41.70
CA ALA A 171 24.23 7.83 41.57
C ALA A 171 24.94 8.05 40.21
N ASP A 172 25.35 6.98 39.52
CA ASP A 172 26.04 7.06 38.23
C ASP A 172 25.16 7.57 37.08
N THR A 173 25.80 8.02 35.99
CA THR A 173 25.14 8.56 34.77
C THR A 173 25.32 7.68 33.54
N ASN A 174 25.89 6.48 33.72
CA ASN A 174 26.13 5.50 32.67
C ASN A 174 26.05 4.09 33.29
N TRP A 175 25.72 3.10 32.46
CA TRP A 175 25.97 1.69 32.80
C TRP A 175 27.47 1.39 32.66
N VAL A 176 28.14 1.25 33.80
CA VAL A 176 29.57 0.92 33.84
C VAL A 176 29.77 -0.52 33.36
N THR A 177 30.85 -0.79 32.62
CA THR A 177 31.16 -2.12 32.08
C THR A 177 32.40 -2.73 32.76
N SER A 178 32.39 -2.77 34.09
CA SER A 178 33.53 -3.27 34.88
C SER A 178 33.11 -3.71 36.28
N GLY A 179 33.10 -5.03 36.50
CA GLY A 179 32.99 -5.67 37.82
C GLY A 179 34.27 -5.53 38.65
N ALA A 180 34.66 -4.28 38.95
CA ALA A 180 35.98 -3.92 39.48
C ALA A 180 35.97 -3.41 40.94
N ASP A 181 34.80 -3.04 41.46
CA ASP A 181 34.56 -2.70 42.87
C ASP A 181 33.28 -3.42 43.36
N SER A 182 32.88 -3.16 44.61
CA SER A 182 31.71 -3.78 45.25
C SER A 182 30.36 -3.26 44.73
N ASN A 183 30.36 -2.19 43.95
CA ASN A 183 29.16 -1.41 43.62
C ASN A 183 28.81 -1.58 42.13
N LYS A 184 29.84 -1.64 41.28
CA LYS A 184 29.72 -1.59 39.81
C LYS A 184 29.73 -3.01 39.23
N SER A 185 28.67 -3.34 38.50
CA SER A 185 28.49 -4.59 37.75
C SER A 185 28.99 -4.45 36.30
N PHE A 186 29.19 -5.56 35.58
CA PHE A 186 29.06 -5.54 34.11
C PHE A 186 27.58 -5.58 33.70
N LEU A 187 27.26 -5.09 32.50
CA LEU A 187 25.99 -5.37 31.84
C LEU A 187 26.09 -6.68 31.01
N PRO A 188 25.34 -7.74 31.32
CA PRO A 188 25.31 -8.95 30.50
C PRO A 188 24.88 -8.75 29.05
N THR A 189 25.44 -9.59 28.19
CA THR A 189 25.06 -9.72 26.77
C THR A 189 23.58 -10.05 26.55
N ALA A 190 22.88 -10.59 27.56
CA ALA A 190 21.43 -10.85 27.50
C ALA A 190 20.55 -9.60 27.70
N ILE A 191 21.12 -8.42 28.01
CA ILE A 191 20.39 -7.18 28.34
C ILE A 191 20.53 -6.11 27.25
N ASN A 192 21.42 -6.31 26.28
CA ASN A 192 21.77 -5.36 25.21
C ASN A 192 20.65 -5.04 24.19
N SER A 193 19.38 -5.35 24.50
CA SER A 193 18.29 -5.43 23.53
C SER A 193 16.89 -5.10 24.07
N LEU A 194 16.74 -4.58 25.30
CA LEU A 194 15.42 -4.27 25.90
C LEU A 194 15.37 -2.94 26.65
N ASP A 195 14.17 -2.33 26.75
CA ASP A 195 13.83 -1.14 27.53
C ASP A 195 14.01 -1.27 29.07
N ALA A 196 14.69 -2.32 29.55
CA ALA A 196 14.97 -2.56 30.96
C ALA A 196 16.07 -1.63 31.51
N ASN A 197 16.96 -1.11 30.67
CA ASN A 197 18.05 -0.21 31.08
C ASN A 197 17.54 1.23 31.19
N VAL A 198 16.83 1.52 32.26
CA VAL A 198 16.41 2.87 32.62
C VAL A 198 17.58 3.58 33.31
N ASP A 199 18.63 3.91 32.53
CA ASP A 199 19.59 4.92 32.97
C ASP A 199 18.83 6.24 33.17
N SER A 200 18.93 6.76 34.39
CA SER A 200 17.99 7.78 34.85
C SER A 200 18.57 8.69 35.94
N GLY A 201 19.79 8.39 36.40
CA GLY A 201 20.60 9.19 37.31
C GLY A 201 20.06 9.27 38.74
N ASN A 202 20.93 9.06 39.74
CA ASN A 202 20.69 9.16 41.19
C ASN A 202 19.22 9.24 41.68
N PHE A 203 18.66 8.11 42.14
CA PHE A 203 17.32 8.03 42.74
C PHE A 203 17.30 8.10 44.26
N ASP A 204 18.45 8.30 44.92
CA ASP A 204 18.51 8.24 46.37
C ASP A 204 17.57 9.27 47.02
N ASN A 205 16.82 8.75 47.99
CA ASN A 205 15.81 9.43 48.76
C ASN A 205 14.61 9.94 47.95
N ALA A 206 14.09 9.09 47.04
CA ALA A 206 12.82 9.29 46.33
C ALA A 206 11.88 8.07 46.48
N ASP A 207 10.66 8.28 46.99
CA ASP A 207 9.60 7.25 47.11
C ASP A 207 8.26 7.74 46.55
N TYR A 208 7.48 6.84 45.96
CA TYR A 208 6.12 7.10 45.47
C TYR A 208 5.11 7.11 46.63
N SER A 209 4.70 8.30 47.05
CA SER A 209 3.72 8.56 48.10
C SER A 209 2.26 8.51 47.64
N GLY A 210 2.01 8.34 46.34
CA GLY A 210 0.67 8.20 45.76
C GLY A 210 -0.06 6.92 46.17
N THR A 211 -1.31 6.77 45.71
CA THR A 211 -2.14 5.59 45.99
C THR A 211 -1.49 4.31 45.44
N ARG A 212 -1.36 3.27 46.27
CA ARG A 212 -0.58 2.04 45.96
C ARG A 212 -1.41 0.80 45.57
N THR A 213 -2.70 0.74 45.88
CA THR A 213 -3.62 -0.37 45.54
C THR A 213 -5.01 0.14 45.10
N GLY A 214 -5.75 -0.67 44.33
CA GLY A 214 -7.16 -0.42 44.00
C GLY A 214 -7.48 0.50 42.80
N MET A 215 -6.50 1.07 42.09
CA MET A 215 -6.76 1.86 40.87
C MET A 215 -6.72 0.99 39.60
N THR A 216 -7.12 1.53 38.44
CA THR A 216 -6.90 0.86 37.14
C THR A 216 -5.48 1.08 36.64
N THR A 217 -4.97 0.16 35.81
CA THR A 217 -3.61 0.23 35.25
C THR A 217 -3.34 1.52 34.46
N ALA A 218 -4.37 2.12 33.85
CA ALA A 218 -4.28 3.42 33.18
C ALA A 218 -4.21 4.59 34.18
N ALA A 219 -5.00 4.54 35.27
CA ALA A 219 -4.95 5.54 36.33
C ALA A 219 -3.63 5.48 37.12
N TYR A 220 -3.01 4.29 37.25
CA TYR A 220 -1.65 4.15 37.77
C TYR A 220 -0.60 4.84 36.90
N ARG A 221 -0.65 4.66 35.58
CA ARG A 221 0.26 5.38 34.66
C ARG A 221 0.13 6.90 34.81
N ALA A 222 -1.09 7.41 34.94
CA ALA A 222 -1.32 8.83 35.20
C ALA A 222 -0.83 9.30 36.60
N ALA A 223 -0.93 8.47 37.63
CA ALA A 223 -0.45 8.78 38.97
C ALA A 223 1.09 8.74 39.07
N ILE A 224 1.73 7.75 38.45
CA ILE A 224 3.19 7.59 38.37
C ILE A 224 3.82 8.70 37.52
N GLY A 225 3.14 9.15 36.46
CA GLY A 225 3.56 10.32 35.68
C GLY A 225 3.43 11.68 36.40
N ASN A 226 2.88 11.73 37.61
CA ASN A 226 2.69 12.96 38.37
C ASN A 226 3.69 13.08 39.53
N ILE A 227 4.63 14.01 39.40
CA ILE A 227 5.69 14.30 40.39
C ILE A 227 5.15 14.67 41.79
N ALA A 228 3.90 15.15 41.91
CA ALA A 228 3.28 15.42 43.21
C ALA A 228 2.97 14.17 44.04
N ASN A 229 3.00 12.97 43.43
CA ASN A 229 2.85 11.68 44.11
C ASN A 229 4.19 11.09 44.58
N TYR A 230 5.21 11.92 44.76
CA TYR A 230 6.54 11.52 45.20
C TYR A 230 7.05 12.36 46.37
N THR A 231 7.59 11.70 47.39
CA THR A 231 8.39 12.34 48.46
C THR A 231 9.86 12.27 48.10
N GLN A 232 10.57 13.40 48.19
CA GLN A 232 11.99 13.54 47.89
C GLN A 232 12.67 14.35 49.00
N SER A 233 13.83 13.90 49.50
CA SER A 233 14.62 14.67 50.48
C SER A 233 15.82 15.43 49.89
N ASN A 234 16.20 15.13 48.65
CA ASN A 234 17.38 15.68 47.98
C ASN A 234 17.02 16.73 46.90
N THR A 235 17.95 17.61 46.56
CA THR A 235 17.70 18.86 45.82
C THR A 235 17.48 18.72 44.31
N ARG A 236 17.32 17.51 43.77
CA ARG A 236 17.13 17.32 42.32
C ARG A 236 15.64 17.24 41.96
N THR A 237 15.08 18.36 41.50
CA THR A 237 13.70 18.40 40.99
C THR A 237 13.52 17.47 39.79
N ALA A 238 12.48 16.62 39.90
CA ALA A 238 11.96 15.66 38.93
C ALA A 238 12.66 14.30 38.86
N LEU A 239 11.81 13.26 38.94
CA LEU A 239 12.01 11.97 38.30
C LEU A 239 12.47 12.16 36.85
N ALA A 240 13.29 11.24 36.34
CA ALA A 240 13.65 11.24 34.92
C ALA A 240 12.42 10.91 34.06
N THR A 241 11.68 11.93 33.61
CA THR A 241 10.54 11.79 32.69
C THR A 241 10.94 11.29 31.29
N GLY A 242 12.20 10.87 31.09
CA GLY A 242 12.65 10.15 29.89
C GLY A 242 12.26 8.67 29.89
N GLY A 243 11.97 8.07 31.05
CA GLY A 243 11.44 6.71 31.14
C GLY A 243 9.92 6.68 30.93
N PHE A 244 9.47 6.35 29.71
CA PHE A 244 8.06 6.22 29.30
C PHE A 244 7.18 7.48 29.44
N THR A 245 7.31 8.42 28.49
CA THR A 245 6.35 9.51 28.25
C THR A 245 5.02 9.01 27.66
N SER A 246 4.27 8.20 28.42
CA SER A 246 2.99 7.60 28.00
C SER A 246 1.79 8.59 27.93
N SER A 247 2.01 9.83 27.47
CA SER A 247 1.00 10.91 27.51
C SER A 247 1.14 12.05 26.49
N SER A 248 1.49 11.80 25.22
CA SER A 248 0.92 12.54 24.06
C SER A 248 1.43 12.02 22.71
N SER A 249 0.61 12.15 21.66
CA SER A 249 1.11 12.05 20.27
C SER A 249 2.07 13.21 20.00
N ALA A 250 3.30 12.89 19.64
CA ALA A 250 4.38 13.86 19.42
C ALA A 250 5.08 13.63 18.08
N SER A 251 5.70 14.68 17.53
CA SER A 251 6.50 14.59 16.31
C SER A 251 7.95 14.21 16.64
N LEU A 252 8.41 13.08 16.14
CA LEU A 252 9.76 12.55 16.36
C LEU A 252 10.55 12.54 15.04
N THR A 253 11.70 13.20 15.02
CA THR A 253 12.55 13.32 13.82
C THR A 253 13.43 12.09 13.66
N TRP A 254 13.31 11.41 12.53
CA TRP A 254 14.15 10.27 12.15
C TRP A 254 15.62 10.70 12.05
N ASP A 255 16.49 9.93 12.72
CA ASP A 255 17.90 10.25 12.81
C ASP A 255 18.73 9.00 13.12
N ASN A 256 19.24 8.34 12.07
CA ASN A 256 19.94 7.07 12.24
C ASN A 256 21.40 7.24 12.72
N ASN A 257 21.98 8.44 12.61
CA ASN A 257 23.42 8.64 12.82
C ASN A 257 23.88 8.61 14.29
N GLY A 258 22.95 8.69 15.25
CA GLY A 258 23.21 8.62 16.69
C GLY A 258 24.17 9.69 17.25
N THR A 259 24.47 10.75 16.50
CA THR A 259 25.56 11.71 16.81
C THR A 259 25.21 13.18 16.58
N THR A 260 24.30 13.52 15.66
CA THR A 260 23.86 14.91 15.45
C THR A 260 22.39 14.97 15.03
N THR A 261 21.57 15.66 15.82
CA THR A 261 20.09 15.68 15.70
C THR A 261 19.58 16.04 14.32
N GLY A 262 18.74 15.16 13.76
CA GLY A 262 17.96 15.40 12.55
C GLY A 262 18.71 15.23 11.24
N THR A 263 19.86 14.54 11.23
CA THR A 263 20.60 14.27 9.98
C THR A 263 19.96 13.19 9.11
N GLY A 264 19.11 12.33 9.66
CA GLY A 264 18.31 11.34 8.91
C GLY A 264 19.11 10.10 8.49
N GLY A 265 19.10 9.82 7.18
CA GLY A 265 19.88 8.75 6.54
C GLY A 265 19.17 7.40 6.41
N THR A 266 19.88 6.43 5.84
CA THR A 266 19.46 5.03 5.72
C THR A 266 19.65 4.29 7.04
N GLY A 267 18.68 3.46 7.46
CA GLY A 267 18.73 2.70 8.72
C GLY A 267 17.55 1.76 8.94
N THR A 268 17.47 1.18 10.15
CA THR A 268 16.37 0.30 10.58
C THR A 268 15.45 1.05 11.54
N TRP A 269 14.14 1.01 11.28
CA TRP A 269 13.10 1.50 12.20
C TRP A 269 12.52 0.30 12.92
N ASP A 270 12.84 0.21 14.21
CA ASP A 270 12.38 -0.82 15.14
C ASP A 270 11.88 -0.15 16.45
N THR A 271 11.57 -0.97 17.46
CA THR A 271 11.08 -0.52 18.77
C THR A 271 11.97 -0.97 19.94
N ILE A 272 13.26 -1.23 19.68
CA ILE A 272 14.22 -1.77 20.67
C ILE A 272 15.57 -1.04 20.66
N THR A 273 15.93 -0.41 19.56
CA THR A 273 17.18 0.33 19.36
C THR A 273 16.98 1.78 19.80
N GLN A 274 17.63 2.16 20.89
CA GLN A 274 17.74 3.57 21.27
C GLN A 274 18.48 4.37 20.20
N SER A 275 18.25 5.69 20.13
CA SER A 275 18.94 6.60 19.20
C SER A 275 18.68 6.34 17.71
N LYS A 276 17.39 6.26 17.36
CA LYS A 276 16.89 6.34 15.97
C LYS A 276 15.96 7.52 15.70
N PHE A 277 15.53 8.20 16.77
CA PHE A 277 14.70 9.40 16.69
C PHE A 277 15.18 10.48 17.66
N SER A 278 14.84 11.74 17.38
CA SER A 278 15.06 12.89 18.25
C SER A 278 13.80 13.76 18.33
N ASN A 279 13.56 14.42 19.46
CA ASN A 279 12.54 15.46 19.54
C ASN A 279 13.14 16.81 19.12
N SER A 280 12.33 17.75 18.62
CA SER A 280 12.81 19.03 18.09
C SER A 280 13.13 20.09 19.16
N THR A 281 13.20 19.72 20.44
CA THR A 281 13.26 20.65 21.58
C THR A 281 14.47 20.42 22.49
N ASN A 282 14.89 19.17 22.65
CA ASN A 282 16.05 18.75 23.41
C ASN A 282 16.93 17.87 22.50
N SER A 283 18.26 17.98 22.60
CA SER A 283 19.22 17.15 21.85
C SER A 283 19.28 15.68 22.30
N THR A 284 18.20 15.18 22.89
CA THR A 284 18.03 13.83 23.42
C THR A 284 17.51 12.90 22.34
N PHE A 285 18.27 11.84 22.10
CA PHE A 285 17.83 10.68 21.35
C PHE A 285 16.73 9.91 22.10
N LEU A 286 15.81 9.31 21.34
CA LEU A 286 14.63 8.60 21.85
C LEU A 286 14.42 7.25 21.11
N HIS A 287 13.78 6.31 21.81
CA HIS A 287 13.21 5.09 21.21
C HIS A 287 11.90 5.39 20.45
N TRP A 288 11.48 4.47 19.56
CA TRP A 288 10.13 4.47 19.00
C TRP A 288 9.28 3.42 19.70
N VAL A 289 8.17 3.82 20.31
CA VAL A 289 7.26 2.90 21.01
C VAL A 289 5.94 2.79 20.25
N ASN A 290 5.53 1.56 19.96
CA ASN A 290 4.19 1.27 19.42
C ASN A 290 3.14 1.41 20.55
N SER A 291 2.23 2.37 20.43
CA SER A 291 1.23 2.71 21.44
C SER A 291 0.00 1.81 21.36
N SER A 292 -0.18 0.92 22.34
CA SER A 292 -1.42 0.13 22.49
C SER A 292 -2.67 0.97 22.81
N ALA A 293 -2.49 2.27 23.09
CA ALA A 293 -3.57 3.23 23.36
C ALA A 293 -3.97 4.09 22.15
N GLY A 294 -3.37 3.87 20.97
CA GLY A 294 -3.68 4.64 19.74
C GLY A 294 -3.15 6.08 19.74
N ASN A 295 -2.24 6.41 20.65
CA ASN A 295 -1.58 7.72 20.77
C ASN A 295 -0.12 7.67 20.28
N ASP A 296 0.13 6.95 19.17
CA ASP A 296 1.46 6.81 18.58
C ASP A 296 2.05 8.16 18.13
N HIS A 297 3.36 8.18 17.93
CA HIS A 297 4.08 9.34 17.42
C HIS A 297 3.90 9.54 15.92
N THR A 298 4.19 10.76 15.46
CA THR A 298 4.33 11.10 14.04
C THR A 298 5.82 11.14 13.67
N ALA A 299 6.25 10.32 12.72
CA ALA A 299 7.65 10.25 12.29
C ALA A 299 7.97 11.38 11.30
N VAL A 300 9.06 12.12 11.50
CA VAL A 300 9.47 13.27 10.67
C VAL A 300 10.79 12.98 9.96
N PHE A 301 10.76 12.93 8.64
CA PHE A 301 11.88 12.61 7.76
C PHE A 301 12.38 13.90 7.09
N GLY A 302 13.10 14.72 7.86
CA GLY A 302 13.58 16.05 7.45
C GLY A 302 15.04 16.12 7.00
N GLY A 303 15.91 15.25 7.54
CA GLY A 303 17.34 15.19 7.21
C GLY A 303 17.65 14.50 5.89
N THR A 304 18.92 14.19 5.66
CA THR A 304 19.46 13.44 4.52
C THR A 304 18.59 12.24 4.15
N ALA A 305 18.11 12.18 2.92
CA ALA A 305 17.23 11.11 2.48
C ALA A 305 17.91 9.74 2.46
N GLY A 306 17.14 8.68 2.69
CA GLY A 306 17.63 7.31 2.69
C GLY A 306 16.54 6.25 2.79
N THR A 307 16.97 5.00 2.87
CA THR A 307 16.09 3.83 3.02
C THR A 307 15.86 3.53 4.50
N VAL A 308 14.60 3.52 4.92
CA VAL A 308 14.16 3.21 6.27
C VAL A 308 13.53 1.82 6.26
N SER A 309 14.26 0.84 6.78
CA SER A 309 13.83 -0.56 6.84
C SER A 309 13.01 -0.79 8.10
N VAL A 310 11.70 -1.01 7.96
CA VAL A 310 10.85 -1.43 9.09
C VAL A 310 11.27 -2.82 9.55
N ALA A 311 11.49 -3.01 10.84
CA ALA A 311 11.90 -4.29 11.43
C ALA A 311 10.77 -5.34 11.49
N SER A 312 11.13 -6.59 11.75
CA SER A 312 10.22 -7.75 11.69
C SER A 312 9.05 -7.72 12.68
N GLY A 313 9.16 -6.99 13.79
CA GLY A 313 8.05 -6.75 14.72
C GLY A 313 6.97 -5.78 14.18
N GLY A 314 7.28 -5.05 13.10
CA GLY A 314 6.46 -3.95 12.60
C GLY A 314 6.55 -2.69 13.46
N VAL A 315 6.09 -1.56 12.91
CA VAL A 315 6.02 -0.29 13.63
C VAL A 315 4.65 0.35 13.46
N THR A 316 4.19 1.06 14.49
CA THR A 316 2.90 1.74 14.52
C THR A 316 3.14 3.25 14.60
N ALA A 317 2.41 4.04 13.80
CA ALA A 317 2.55 5.50 13.75
C ALA A 317 1.22 6.22 13.49
N SER A 318 1.02 7.35 14.16
CA SER A 318 -0.13 8.24 13.92
C SER A 318 0.05 9.11 12.68
N GLY A 319 1.28 9.20 12.17
CA GLY A 319 1.57 9.93 10.94
C GLY A 319 3.03 9.82 10.50
N LEU A 320 3.28 10.24 9.27
CA LEU A 320 4.62 10.38 8.69
C LEU A 320 4.70 11.75 8.00
N THR A 321 5.79 12.49 8.16
CA THR A 321 6.00 13.79 7.52
C THR A 321 7.35 13.81 6.81
N PHE A 322 7.35 13.86 5.49
CA PHE A 322 8.54 13.93 4.67
C PHE A 322 8.86 15.39 4.31
N GLY A 323 9.98 15.88 4.84
CA GLY A 323 10.47 17.24 4.62
C GLY A 323 11.26 17.43 3.32
N VAL A 324 11.87 16.35 2.81
CA VAL A 324 12.72 16.32 1.59
C VAL A 324 12.40 15.13 0.69
N SER A 325 12.82 15.19 -0.58
CA SER A 325 12.71 14.09 -1.54
C SER A 325 13.62 12.89 -1.20
N GLY A 326 13.18 11.68 -1.56
CA GLY A 326 14.04 10.51 -1.73
C GLY A 326 13.97 9.44 -0.62
N TYR A 327 13.25 9.70 0.48
CA TYR A 327 13.04 8.68 1.51
C TYR A 327 12.22 7.50 1.00
N THR A 328 12.62 6.28 1.39
CA THR A 328 11.90 5.05 1.07
C THR A 328 11.69 4.21 2.34
N ILE A 329 10.44 4.05 2.78
CA ILE A 329 10.05 3.18 3.90
C ILE A 329 9.76 1.78 3.35
N GLN A 330 10.40 0.72 3.85
CA GLN A 330 10.31 -0.61 3.24
C GLN A 330 10.43 -1.81 4.21
N ASN A 331 10.40 -3.02 3.63
CA ASN A 331 10.45 -4.34 4.25
C ASN A 331 9.13 -4.72 4.95
N ASN A 332 9.01 -4.51 6.26
CA ASN A 332 7.92 -5.05 7.07
C ASN A 332 6.74 -4.07 7.22
N THR A 333 5.71 -4.49 7.95
CA THR A 333 4.44 -3.78 8.11
C THR A 333 4.57 -2.47 8.88
N LEU A 334 4.09 -1.39 8.25
CA LEU A 334 3.82 -0.09 8.88
C LEU A 334 2.33 0.01 9.20
N THR A 335 1.99 0.05 10.48
CA THR A 335 0.61 0.20 10.96
C THR A 335 0.31 1.68 11.16
N LEU A 336 -0.73 2.17 10.49
CA LEU A 336 -1.24 3.53 10.68
C LEU A 336 -2.30 3.53 11.80
N SER A 337 -2.15 4.40 12.80
CA SER A 337 -3.01 4.43 13.98
C SER A 337 -3.69 5.78 14.20
N GLY A 338 -4.60 5.84 15.18
CA GLY A 338 -5.50 6.96 15.38
C GLY A 338 -6.66 6.97 14.38
N SER A 339 -7.47 8.03 14.44
CA SER A 339 -8.66 8.21 13.61
C SER A 339 -8.34 8.64 12.17
N THR A 340 -7.43 9.59 12.00
CA THR A 340 -7.06 10.19 10.71
C THR A 340 -5.53 10.19 10.48
N PRO A 341 -4.86 9.02 10.49
CA PRO A 341 -3.42 8.96 10.27
C PRO A 341 -3.01 9.64 8.96
N THR A 342 -2.01 10.52 9.08
CA THR A 342 -1.62 11.41 7.98
C THR A 342 -0.19 11.16 7.52
N ILE A 343 -0.03 10.82 6.25
CA ILE A 343 1.26 10.79 5.56
C ILE A 343 1.38 12.08 4.73
N SER A 344 2.19 13.01 5.20
CA SER A 344 2.43 14.31 4.57
C SER A 344 3.74 14.31 3.79
N VAL A 345 3.72 14.81 2.55
CA VAL A 345 4.93 15.15 1.79
C VAL A 345 4.89 16.64 1.54
N THR A 346 5.68 17.41 2.28
CA THR A 346 5.36 18.81 2.60
C THR A 346 5.35 19.73 1.39
N THR A 347 6.48 19.80 0.67
CA THR A 347 6.73 20.77 -0.41
C THR A 347 6.32 20.22 -1.77
N SER A 348 5.83 21.09 -2.66
CA SER A 348 5.61 20.72 -4.07
C SER A 348 6.92 20.26 -4.72
N GLY A 349 6.85 19.23 -5.57
CA GLY A 349 8.02 18.60 -6.18
C GLY A 349 8.79 17.63 -5.28
N HIS A 350 8.54 17.58 -3.96
CA HIS A 350 9.12 16.54 -3.11
C HIS A 350 8.45 15.18 -3.33
N THR A 351 9.24 14.11 -3.23
CA THR A 351 8.80 12.72 -3.44
C THR A 351 9.20 11.82 -2.27
N ALA A 352 8.27 11.02 -1.75
CA ALA A 352 8.55 10.01 -0.73
C ALA A 352 7.86 8.69 -1.05
N THR A 353 8.50 7.57 -0.74
CA THR A 353 8.09 6.23 -1.15
C THR A 353 7.77 5.36 0.05
N VAL A 354 6.64 4.65 0.02
CA VAL A 354 6.28 3.60 0.99
C VAL A 354 6.11 2.29 0.23
N SER A 355 7.15 1.46 0.33
CA SER A 355 7.20 0.07 -0.14
C SER A 355 6.81 -0.94 0.95
N SER A 356 6.74 -0.53 2.22
CA SER A 356 6.17 -1.32 3.32
C SER A 356 4.69 -1.66 3.06
N ALA A 357 4.25 -2.80 3.60
CA ALA A 357 2.83 -3.11 3.73
C ALA A 357 2.18 -2.11 4.69
N LEU A 358 1.06 -1.49 4.29
CA LEU A 358 0.29 -0.60 5.16
C LEU A 358 -0.82 -1.38 5.89
N ALA A 359 -0.91 -1.20 7.20
CA ALA A 359 -1.97 -1.74 8.05
C ALA A 359 -2.66 -0.62 8.86
N GLY A 360 -3.67 -0.96 9.68
CA GLY A 360 -4.33 -0.01 10.59
C GLY A 360 -5.86 0.00 10.53
N GLY A 361 -6.46 -0.39 9.41
CA GLY A 361 -7.92 -0.56 9.26
C GLY A 361 -8.73 0.73 9.18
N THR A 362 -8.29 1.85 9.76
CA THR A 362 -9.09 3.10 9.87
C THR A 362 -9.08 3.93 8.57
N SER A 363 -7.96 4.57 8.23
CA SER A 363 -7.85 5.44 7.04
C SER A 363 -6.39 5.64 6.59
N LEU A 364 -6.21 6.33 5.47
CA LEU A 364 -4.97 6.98 5.07
C LEU A 364 -5.28 8.41 4.60
N THR A 365 -4.69 9.42 5.25
CA THR A 365 -4.74 10.81 4.75
C THR A 365 -3.41 11.19 4.11
N LYS A 366 -3.40 11.52 2.81
CA LYS A 366 -2.27 12.11 2.11
C LYS A 366 -2.31 13.64 2.28
N GLY A 367 -1.37 14.17 3.07
CA GLY A 367 -1.15 15.60 3.30
C GLY A 367 0.00 16.20 2.48
N GLY A 368 0.15 17.52 2.54
CA GLY A 368 1.26 18.26 1.92
C GLY A 368 1.21 18.31 0.38
N ALA A 369 1.96 19.24 -0.22
CA ALA A 369 1.89 19.54 -1.65
C ALA A 369 2.70 18.58 -2.55
N GLY A 370 3.58 17.75 -1.98
CA GLY A 370 4.41 16.80 -2.72
C GLY A 370 3.71 15.49 -3.10
N THR A 371 4.48 14.54 -3.61
CA THR A 371 4.03 13.22 -4.07
C THR A 371 4.37 12.13 -3.06
N LEU A 372 3.35 11.41 -2.59
CA LEU A 372 3.52 10.13 -1.89
C LEU A 372 3.37 8.99 -2.90
N ILE A 373 4.35 8.10 -2.95
CA ILE A 373 4.36 6.92 -3.81
C ILE A 373 4.08 5.69 -2.94
N LEU A 374 2.98 4.98 -3.21
CA LEU A 374 2.69 3.67 -2.61
C LEU A 374 3.15 2.57 -3.57
N SER A 375 4.23 1.90 -3.23
CA SER A 375 4.84 0.79 -3.99
C SER A 375 4.72 -0.55 -3.28
N GLY A 376 4.22 -0.58 -2.03
CA GLY A 376 4.01 -1.80 -1.25
C GLY A 376 2.94 -2.73 -1.85
N GLY A 377 3.06 -4.03 -1.55
CA GLY A 377 2.17 -5.07 -2.08
C GLY A 377 0.76 -5.11 -1.47
N SER A 378 0.56 -4.50 -0.30
CA SER A 378 -0.71 -4.53 0.43
C SER A 378 -0.98 -3.22 1.19
N ASN A 379 -2.27 -2.88 1.29
CA ASN A 379 -2.76 -1.68 1.95
C ASN A 379 -4.10 -1.98 2.64
N GLY A 380 -4.05 -2.24 3.95
CA GLY A 380 -5.19 -2.61 4.79
C GLY A 380 -6.01 -1.43 5.33
N THR A 381 -5.92 -0.24 4.71
CA THR A 381 -6.76 0.90 5.09
C THR A 381 -8.13 0.81 4.42
N THR A 382 -9.20 1.22 5.12
CA THR A 382 -10.57 1.12 4.57
C THR A 382 -11.06 2.40 3.90
N THR A 383 -10.37 3.54 4.10
CA THR A 383 -10.66 4.81 3.42
C THR A 383 -9.36 5.53 3.05
N THR A 384 -9.39 6.35 1.99
CA THR A 384 -8.25 7.19 1.59
C THR A 384 -8.70 8.62 1.33
N THR A 385 -8.00 9.60 1.89
CA THR A 385 -8.23 11.03 1.63
C THR A 385 -6.96 11.67 1.07
N ILE A 386 -7.02 12.25 -0.12
CA ILE A 386 -5.92 13.03 -0.71
C ILE A 386 -6.25 14.51 -0.48
N SER A 387 -5.73 15.08 0.60
CA SER A 387 -6.01 16.48 0.97
C SER A 387 -5.25 17.47 0.09
N ALA A 388 -4.04 17.12 -0.35
CA ALA A 388 -3.19 17.94 -1.22
C ALA A 388 -2.12 17.11 -1.94
N GLY A 389 -1.51 17.71 -2.97
CA GLY A 389 -0.43 17.10 -3.74
C GLY A 389 -0.87 15.84 -4.49
N THR A 390 0.05 14.90 -4.68
CA THR A 390 -0.21 13.66 -5.43
C THR A 390 -0.12 12.43 -4.54
N LEU A 391 -1.09 11.52 -4.66
CA LEU A 391 -0.94 10.12 -4.28
C LEU A 391 -0.68 9.30 -5.54
N GLN A 392 0.48 8.68 -5.66
CA GLN A 392 0.82 7.80 -6.76
C GLN A 392 0.77 6.34 -6.30
N ILE A 393 0.12 5.49 -7.10
CA ILE A 393 0.03 4.06 -6.88
C ILE A 393 0.93 3.34 -7.89
N GLY A 394 1.94 2.65 -7.39
CA GLY A 394 3.04 2.07 -8.16
C GLY A 394 4.13 3.08 -8.53
N ASN A 395 5.26 2.54 -9.02
CA ASN A 395 6.40 3.33 -9.47
C ASN A 395 7.04 2.69 -10.72
N ALA A 396 6.29 2.66 -11.82
CA ALA A 396 6.64 1.97 -13.06
C ALA A 396 6.96 0.47 -12.88
N GLY A 397 6.25 -0.19 -11.95
CA GLY A 397 6.38 -1.62 -11.65
C GLY A 397 5.04 -2.29 -11.38
N THR A 398 5.06 -3.51 -10.83
CA THR A 398 3.89 -4.38 -10.66
C THR A 398 3.35 -4.47 -9.21
N SER A 399 3.72 -3.50 -8.36
CA SER A 399 3.31 -3.37 -6.96
C SER A 399 2.79 -1.96 -6.65
N GLY A 400 2.21 -1.76 -5.47
CA GLY A 400 1.48 -0.55 -5.10
C GLY A 400 -0.03 -0.72 -5.25
N VAL A 401 -0.78 -0.54 -4.17
CA VAL A 401 -2.25 -0.68 -4.13
C VAL A 401 -2.92 0.39 -3.24
N LEU A 402 -4.14 0.77 -3.61
CA LEU A 402 -5.07 1.52 -2.76
C LEU A 402 -5.60 0.68 -1.59
N GLY A 403 -6.16 1.35 -0.58
CA GLY A 403 -7.03 0.71 0.41
C GLY A 403 -8.35 0.20 -0.18
N SER A 404 -9.20 -0.42 0.63
CA SER A 404 -10.35 -1.20 0.14
C SER A 404 -11.66 -0.44 -0.09
N GLY A 405 -11.81 0.78 0.46
CA GLY A 405 -13.05 1.57 0.38
C GLY A 405 -12.91 2.94 -0.28
N ALA A 406 -13.72 3.91 0.13
CA ALA A 406 -13.89 5.17 -0.59
C ALA A 406 -12.61 6.04 -0.64
N VAL A 407 -12.42 6.75 -1.76
CA VAL A 407 -11.32 7.68 -1.99
C VAL A 407 -11.84 9.11 -2.15
N THR A 408 -11.56 9.98 -1.18
CA THR A 408 -11.82 11.42 -1.30
C THR A 408 -10.59 12.09 -1.88
N ASN A 409 -10.62 12.45 -3.17
CA ASN A 409 -9.49 13.03 -3.88
C ASN A 409 -9.69 14.55 -4.09
N ASN A 410 -8.88 15.37 -3.41
CA ASN A 410 -8.83 16.83 -3.61
C ASN A 410 -7.47 17.30 -4.18
N GLY A 411 -6.59 16.36 -4.55
CA GLY A 411 -5.29 16.62 -5.17
C GLY A 411 -5.19 15.91 -6.52
N THR A 412 -4.19 15.02 -6.66
CA THR A 412 -4.06 14.11 -7.81
C THR A 412 -3.95 12.67 -7.33
N LEU A 413 -4.73 11.77 -7.93
CA LEU A 413 -4.53 10.32 -7.83
C LEU A 413 -3.88 9.83 -9.13
N ASN A 414 -2.61 9.41 -9.08
CA ASN A 414 -1.88 8.90 -10.24
C ASN A 414 -1.70 7.38 -10.16
N PHE A 415 -1.98 6.67 -11.25
CA PHE A 415 -1.67 5.25 -11.41
C PHE A 415 -0.47 5.09 -12.34
N ASN A 416 0.62 4.52 -11.80
CA ASN A 416 1.90 4.34 -12.48
C ASN A 416 2.43 2.91 -12.27
N ARG A 417 1.76 1.95 -12.91
CA ARG A 417 2.11 0.52 -12.91
C ARG A 417 2.41 0.03 -14.32
N THR A 418 3.11 -1.09 -14.46
CA THR A 418 3.38 -1.72 -15.77
C THR A 418 2.35 -2.76 -16.16
N ASP A 419 1.61 -3.32 -15.19
CA ASP A 419 0.61 -4.37 -15.38
C ASP A 419 -0.84 -3.85 -15.32
N SER A 420 -1.79 -4.78 -15.34
CA SER A 420 -3.24 -4.53 -15.26
C SER A 420 -3.75 -4.21 -13.84
N TYR A 421 -3.00 -3.43 -13.06
CA TYR A 421 -3.28 -3.09 -11.64
C TYR A 421 -3.49 -4.34 -10.73
N GLY A 422 -3.07 -5.54 -11.15
CA GLY A 422 -3.47 -6.80 -10.51
C GLY A 422 -4.99 -7.08 -10.49
N GLY A 423 -5.82 -6.33 -11.21
CA GLY A 423 -7.28 -6.49 -11.20
C GLY A 423 -8.08 -5.23 -11.54
N THR A 424 -8.88 -4.74 -10.58
CA THR A 424 -9.88 -3.67 -10.78
C THR A 424 -9.95 -2.76 -9.56
N VAL A 425 -10.04 -1.45 -9.80
CA VAL A 425 -10.35 -0.44 -8.78
C VAL A 425 -11.87 -0.33 -8.68
N SER A 426 -12.42 -0.93 -7.61
CA SER A 426 -13.83 -0.85 -7.22
C SER A 426 -14.15 0.33 -6.31
N ASN A 427 -13.12 1.05 -5.84
CA ASN A 427 -13.24 2.22 -4.99
C ASN A 427 -14.10 3.31 -5.66
N ASN A 428 -15.09 3.85 -4.95
CA ASN A 428 -15.76 5.09 -5.36
C ASN A 428 -14.82 6.27 -5.07
N ILE A 429 -14.52 7.06 -6.12
CA ILE A 429 -13.63 8.22 -6.06
C ILE A 429 -14.47 9.50 -6.15
N SER A 430 -14.27 10.43 -5.22
CA SER A 430 -14.99 11.72 -5.11
C SER A 430 -14.01 12.89 -4.91
N GLY A 431 -14.51 14.12 -4.75
CA GLY A 431 -13.70 15.31 -4.45
C GLY A 431 -13.31 16.16 -5.67
N THR A 432 -12.50 17.20 -5.46
CA THR A 432 -12.16 18.17 -6.52
C THR A 432 -10.97 17.78 -7.40
N GLY A 433 -10.28 16.69 -7.05
CA GLY A 433 -8.97 16.30 -7.58
C GLY A 433 -9.00 15.58 -8.93
N ALA A 434 -7.84 15.56 -9.58
CA ALA A 434 -7.60 14.90 -10.87
C ALA A 434 -7.26 13.41 -10.71
N VAL A 435 -7.55 12.62 -11.74
CA VAL A 435 -7.20 11.18 -11.80
C VAL A 435 -6.39 10.91 -13.06
N THR A 436 -5.19 10.35 -12.91
CA THR A 436 -4.25 10.13 -14.03
C THR A 436 -3.88 8.66 -14.16
N LEU A 437 -3.92 8.14 -15.38
CA LEU A 437 -3.24 6.90 -15.76
C LEU A 437 -1.99 7.24 -16.57
N THR A 438 -0.81 6.86 -16.05
CA THR A 438 0.47 7.10 -16.73
C THR A 438 0.80 5.98 -17.72
N GLN A 439 0.55 4.72 -17.34
CA GLN A 439 0.96 3.51 -18.06
C GLN A 439 0.27 2.25 -17.50
N GLY A 440 0.47 1.10 -18.15
CA GLY A 440 -0.12 -0.19 -17.75
C GLY A 440 -1.55 -0.36 -18.23
N ALA A 441 -2.37 -1.11 -17.50
CA ALA A 441 -3.81 -1.13 -17.70
C ALA A 441 -4.54 -0.95 -16.36
N LEU A 442 -5.63 -0.19 -16.37
CA LEU A 442 -6.41 0.13 -15.17
C LEU A 442 -7.89 -0.09 -15.47
N THR A 443 -8.51 -1.05 -14.80
CA THR A 443 -9.96 -1.21 -14.85
C THR A 443 -10.60 -0.42 -13.70
N LEU A 444 -11.43 0.57 -14.02
CA LEU A 444 -12.31 1.24 -13.07
C LEU A 444 -13.71 0.60 -13.13
N SER A 445 -14.29 0.31 -11.96
CA SER A 445 -15.68 -0.16 -11.83
C SER A 445 -16.52 0.68 -10.86
N GLY A 446 -15.88 1.36 -9.90
CA GLY A 446 -16.54 2.22 -8.91
C GLY A 446 -17.40 3.34 -9.53
N THR A 447 -18.37 3.84 -8.77
CA THR A 447 -19.23 4.97 -9.16
C THR A 447 -18.54 6.27 -8.77
N ASN A 448 -17.98 6.94 -9.77
CA ASN A 448 -17.09 8.08 -9.56
C ASN A 448 -17.80 9.43 -9.70
N THR A 449 -17.42 10.37 -8.84
CA THR A 449 -18.07 11.69 -8.68
C THR A 449 -17.08 12.86 -8.60
N TYR A 450 -15.76 12.60 -8.71
CA TYR A 450 -14.72 13.63 -8.69
C TYR A 450 -14.84 14.65 -9.83
N THR A 451 -14.42 15.89 -9.63
CA THR A 451 -14.58 16.97 -10.63
C THR A 451 -13.30 17.34 -11.38
N GLY A 452 -12.12 17.00 -10.86
CA GLY A 452 -10.86 17.24 -11.56
C GLY A 452 -10.64 16.30 -12.75
N THR A 453 -9.93 16.75 -13.77
CA THR A 453 -9.74 16.07 -15.06
C THR A 453 -9.27 14.60 -14.92
N THR A 454 -9.89 13.69 -15.69
CA THR A 454 -9.33 12.36 -15.95
C THR A 454 -8.31 12.44 -17.07
N THR A 455 -7.05 12.04 -16.83
CA THR A 455 -5.97 12.09 -17.84
C THR A 455 -5.46 10.68 -18.18
N VAL A 456 -5.36 10.35 -19.46
CA VAL A 456 -4.84 9.06 -19.95
C VAL A 456 -3.58 9.30 -20.78
N SER A 457 -2.44 9.36 -20.08
CA SER A 457 -1.11 9.65 -20.66
C SER A 457 -0.44 8.44 -21.31
N GLY A 458 -0.92 7.23 -21.03
CA GLY A 458 -0.41 6.00 -21.60
C GLY A 458 -1.21 4.80 -21.11
N GLY A 459 -1.00 3.63 -21.73
CA GLY A 459 -1.70 2.41 -21.35
C GLY A 459 -3.19 2.41 -21.71
N VAL A 460 -3.97 1.60 -20.98
CA VAL A 460 -5.42 1.43 -21.21
C VAL A 460 -6.23 1.72 -19.95
N LEU A 461 -7.12 2.72 -20.00
CA LEU A 461 -8.12 3.00 -18.97
C LEU A 461 -9.44 2.29 -19.33
N LYS A 462 -9.69 1.13 -18.72
CA LYS A 462 -10.86 0.27 -19.00
C LYS A 462 -12.03 0.62 -18.09
N LEU A 463 -13.20 0.83 -18.67
CA LEU A 463 -14.43 1.28 -18.01
C LEU A 463 -15.43 0.13 -17.96
N SER A 464 -15.57 -0.48 -16.77
CA SER A 464 -16.43 -1.65 -16.53
C SER A 464 -17.77 -1.31 -15.85
N SER A 465 -18.08 -0.02 -15.71
CA SER A 465 -19.41 0.48 -15.37
C SER A 465 -19.64 1.84 -16.05
N ALA A 466 -20.91 2.22 -16.24
CA ALA A 466 -21.25 3.51 -16.86
C ALA A 466 -20.83 4.72 -15.99
N GLY A 467 -20.57 4.52 -14.69
CA GLY A 467 -20.08 5.54 -13.75
C GLY A 467 -18.57 5.49 -13.50
N ALA A 468 -17.82 4.66 -14.24
CA ALA A 468 -16.38 4.48 -14.05
C ALA A 468 -15.56 5.73 -14.42
N LEU A 469 -15.95 6.46 -15.47
CA LEU A 469 -15.56 7.87 -15.62
C LEU A 469 -16.52 8.73 -14.82
N SER A 470 -15.99 9.76 -14.16
CA SER A 470 -16.81 10.67 -13.36
C SER A 470 -17.83 11.41 -14.23
N GLY A 471 -19.10 11.34 -13.82
CA GLY A 471 -20.26 11.80 -14.60
C GLY A 471 -20.62 10.96 -15.84
N GLY A 472 -19.90 9.88 -16.15
CA GLY A 472 -20.25 8.90 -17.17
C GLY A 472 -19.91 9.25 -18.64
N ILE A 473 -20.24 8.32 -19.54
CA ILE A 473 -19.74 8.30 -20.95
C ILE A 473 -20.70 8.85 -22.02
N GLY A 474 -21.98 9.06 -21.69
CA GLY A 474 -23.00 9.52 -22.65
C GLY A 474 -23.06 11.04 -22.84
N THR A 475 -24.08 11.52 -23.57
CA THR A 475 -24.23 12.94 -23.98
C THR A 475 -24.35 13.93 -22.82
N THR A 476 -24.98 13.53 -21.71
CA THR A 476 -25.02 14.29 -20.46
C THR A 476 -23.80 14.02 -19.56
N GLY A 477 -22.75 13.42 -20.12
CA GLY A 477 -21.66 12.80 -19.39
C GLY A 477 -20.60 13.80 -18.93
N GLY A 478 -20.39 13.87 -17.62
CA GLY A 478 -19.19 14.48 -17.04
C GLY A 478 -19.45 15.55 -15.99
N THR A 479 -18.89 15.32 -14.80
CA THR A 479 -18.47 16.38 -13.87
C THR A 479 -16.97 16.67 -13.98
N SER A 480 -16.26 15.93 -14.85
CA SER A 480 -14.81 15.95 -15.06
C SER A 480 -14.49 15.76 -16.55
N ASN A 481 -13.59 16.61 -17.07
CA ASN A 481 -13.08 16.52 -18.44
C ASN A 481 -12.25 15.23 -18.64
N LEU A 482 -12.31 14.64 -19.84
CA LEU A 482 -11.43 13.53 -20.24
C LEU A 482 -10.31 14.03 -21.16
N THR A 483 -9.05 13.95 -20.73
CA THR A 483 -7.88 14.29 -21.54
C THR A 483 -7.11 13.04 -21.97
N LEU A 484 -6.88 12.89 -23.27
CA LEU A 484 -6.08 11.82 -23.86
C LEU A 484 -4.73 12.40 -24.34
N SER A 485 -3.64 11.92 -23.75
CA SER A 485 -2.28 12.46 -23.99
C SER A 485 -1.25 11.39 -24.39
N GLY A 486 -1.63 10.11 -24.35
CA GLY A 486 -0.86 9.02 -24.97
C GLY A 486 -1.52 7.64 -24.90
N GLY A 487 -2.56 7.45 -24.08
CA GLY A 487 -3.23 6.16 -23.88
C GLY A 487 -4.63 6.04 -24.48
N VAL A 488 -5.27 4.91 -24.20
CA VAL A 488 -6.53 4.45 -24.79
C VAL A 488 -7.62 4.28 -23.73
N VAL A 489 -8.86 4.65 -24.03
CA VAL A 489 -10.04 4.38 -23.18
C VAL A 489 -10.77 3.13 -23.66
N GLY A 490 -10.86 2.12 -22.78
CA GLY A 490 -11.49 0.85 -23.05
C GLY A 490 -12.96 0.82 -22.63
N LEU A 491 -13.87 0.69 -23.59
CA LEU A 491 -15.32 0.70 -23.39
C LEU A 491 -15.85 -0.74 -23.19
N ALA A 492 -15.99 -1.19 -21.94
CA ALA A 492 -16.64 -2.47 -21.64
C ALA A 492 -18.16 -2.32 -21.39
N THR A 493 -18.62 -1.14 -20.94
CA THR A 493 -20.04 -0.88 -20.66
C THR A 493 -20.54 0.37 -21.36
N GLY A 494 -21.27 0.18 -22.47
CA GLY A 494 -21.91 1.26 -23.24
C GLY A 494 -20.98 1.99 -24.21
N ASP A 495 -21.58 2.82 -25.05
CA ASP A 495 -20.92 3.60 -26.09
C ASP A 495 -20.56 5.01 -25.60
N PHE A 496 -19.53 5.61 -26.19
CA PHE A 496 -19.01 6.90 -25.75
C PHE A 496 -19.56 8.05 -26.60
N THR A 497 -20.14 9.06 -25.97
CA THR A 497 -20.64 10.26 -26.67
C THR A 497 -20.43 11.52 -25.83
N ARG A 498 -19.28 12.21 -25.97
CA ARG A 498 -19.02 13.52 -25.35
C ARG A 498 -18.62 14.55 -26.40
N ALA A 499 -18.92 15.82 -26.18
CA ALA A 499 -18.42 16.90 -27.03
C ALA A 499 -16.91 17.10 -26.86
N LEU A 500 -16.23 17.62 -27.90
CA LEU A 500 -14.81 17.95 -27.81
C LEU A 500 -14.57 19.27 -27.06
N GLY A 501 -13.45 19.36 -26.34
CA GLY A 501 -12.97 20.57 -25.68
C GLY A 501 -12.54 20.38 -24.22
N THR A 502 -12.29 21.50 -23.55
CA THR A 502 -11.75 21.60 -22.18
C THR A 502 -12.80 21.49 -21.06
N GLY A 503 -14.09 21.53 -21.38
CA GLY A 503 -15.19 21.57 -20.40
C GLY A 503 -15.38 20.28 -19.60
N ALA A 504 -16.06 20.39 -18.45
CA ALA A 504 -16.29 19.27 -17.54
C ALA A 504 -17.13 18.12 -18.13
N THR A 505 -17.94 18.38 -19.17
CA THR A 505 -18.72 17.37 -19.93
C THR A 505 -18.03 16.91 -21.21
N GLN A 506 -16.77 17.32 -21.43
CA GLN A 506 -16.09 17.19 -22.72
C GLN A 506 -14.94 16.19 -22.68
N VAL A 507 -14.35 15.96 -23.85
CA VAL A 507 -13.14 15.18 -24.09
C VAL A 507 -12.17 15.95 -24.96
N GLN A 508 -10.86 15.79 -24.76
CA GLN A 508 -9.84 16.42 -25.60
C GLN A 508 -8.63 15.52 -25.78
N PHE A 509 -7.92 15.72 -26.89
CA PHE A 509 -6.64 15.12 -27.18
C PHE A 509 -5.55 16.19 -27.06
N THR A 510 -4.60 16.01 -26.14
CA THR A 510 -3.41 16.86 -26.01
C THR A 510 -2.13 16.17 -26.48
N GLY A 511 -2.24 14.92 -26.94
CA GLY A 511 -1.21 14.15 -27.62
C GLY A 511 -1.86 13.05 -28.48
N SER A 512 -1.15 11.95 -28.72
CA SER A 512 -1.78 10.73 -29.24
C SER A 512 -2.82 10.19 -28.25
N GLY A 513 -3.80 9.44 -28.73
CA GLY A 513 -4.78 8.83 -27.82
C GLY A 513 -5.88 8.11 -28.58
N GLY A 514 -6.72 7.35 -27.86
CA GLY A 514 -7.66 6.47 -28.54
C GLY A 514 -8.75 5.81 -27.71
N PHE A 515 -9.44 4.89 -28.38
CA PHE A 515 -10.53 4.09 -27.80
C PHE A 515 -10.44 2.62 -28.22
N ALA A 516 -10.93 1.71 -27.38
CA ALA A 516 -11.01 0.28 -27.64
C ALA A 516 -12.35 -0.29 -27.12
N ALA A 517 -12.82 -1.40 -27.71
CA ALA A 517 -14.11 -2.01 -27.38
C ALA A 517 -13.93 -3.34 -26.63
N TYR A 518 -14.80 -3.61 -25.66
CA TYR A 518 -14.79 -4.87 -24.90
C TYR A 518 -16.20 -5.45 -24.69
N GLY A 519 -16.32 -6.77 -24.79
CA GLY A 519 -17.55 -7.54 -24.54
C GLY A 519 -18.63 -7.43 -25.63
N ALA A 520 -18.88 -6.21 -26.13
CA ALA A 520 -19.64 -5.95 -27.36
C ALA A 520 -18.87 -4.97 -28.27
N ASP A 521 -19.20 -4.92 -29.56
CA ASP A 521 -18.77 -3.82 -30.44
C ASP A 521 -19.27 -2.48 -29.86
N ARG A 522 -18.47 -1.41 -30.04
CA ARG A 522 -18.75 -0.10 -29.42
C ARG A 522 -18.67 1.05 -30.41
N SER A 523 -19.44 2.10 -30.15
CA SER A 523 -19.35 3.39 -30.82
C SER A 523 -18.63 4.46 -30.00
N VAL A 524 -17.99 5.39 -30.71
CA VAL A 524 -17.36 6.61 -30.20
C VAL A 524 -17.86 7.78 -31.04
N ASN A 525 -18.36 8.81 -30.36
CA ASN A 525 -18.99 9.96 -30.98
C ASN A 525 -18.57 11.26 -30.26
N PHE A 526 -18.08 12.21 -31.04
CA PHE A 526 -17.60 13.51 -30.60
C PHE A 526 -18.61 14.61 -30.93
N GLY A 527 -19.45 14.95 -29.95
CA GLY A 527 -20.39 16.08 -30.03
C GLY A 527 -21.78 15.81 -30.64
N GLY A 528 -22.10 14.57 -31.00
CA GLY A 528 -23.39 14.18 -31.57
C GLY A 528 -23.27 13.62 -32.99
N ALA A 529 -24.21 12.74 -33.36
CA ALA A 529 -24.19 12.02 -34.63
C ALA A 529 -24.10 12.97 -35.85
N GLY A 530 -23.05 12.80 -36.65
CA GLY A 530 -22.80 13.56 -37.87
C GLY A 530 -21.87 14.78 -37.73
N ALA A 531 -21.41 15.15 -36.53
CA ALA A 531 -20.45 16.25 -36.38
C ALA A 531 -19.08 15.92 -37.02
N THR A 532 -18.55 16.81 -37.86
CA THR A 532 -17.21 16.66 -38.46
C THR A 532 -16.13 17.12 -37.47
N VAL A 533 -15.25 16.21 -37.07
CA VAL A 533 -14.05 16.54 -36.27
C VAL A 533 -12.90 16.95 -37.19
N THR A 534 -12.12 17.97 -36.79
CA THR A 534 -11.01 18.51 -37.61
C THR A 534 -9.68 18.32 -36.91
N TRP A 535 -8.73 17.66 -37.57
CA TRP A 535 -7.42 17.32 -37.00
C TRP A 535 -6.63 18.56 -36.59
N GLY A 536 -6.06 18.55 -35.38
CA GLY A 536 -5.33 19.68 -34.82
C GLY A 536 -6.19 20.88 -34.44
N SER A 537 -7.52 20.72 -34.33
CA SER A 537 -8.47 21.79 -34.01
C SER A 537 -9.59 21.30 -33.09
N GLY A 538 -10.22 22.24 -32.37
CA GLY A 538 -11.37 21.96 -31.49
C GLY A 538 -11.10 20.98 -30.33
N GLY A 539 -9.85 20.62 -30.05
CA GLY A 539 -9.48 19.57 -29.10
C GLY A 539 -9.43 18.15 -29.69
N PHE A 540 -9.60 17.97 -31.00
CA PHE A 540 -9.34 16.71 -31.68
C PHE A 540 -7.87 16.57 -32.08
N VAL A 541 -7.35 15.33 -32.02
CA VAL A 541 -5.95 14.88 -32.15
C VAL A 541 -4.96 15.94 -32.69
N PRO A 542 -3.94 16.36 -31.92
CA PRO A 542 -2.98 17.39 -32.35
C PRO A 542 -2.21 17.06 -33.63
N ASN A 543 -1.62 18.10 -34.23
CA ASN A 543 -0.64 17.94 -35.30
C ASN A 543 0.55 17.11 -34.81
N GLY A 544 0.99 16.12 -35.60
CA GLY A 544 2.06 15.19 -35.22
C GLY A 544 1.67 14.07 -34.24
N SER A 545 0.45 14.09 -33.70
CA SER A 545 -0.10 13.01 -32.86
C SER A 545 -0.84 11.96 -33.70
N SER A 546 -1.09 10.78 -33.12
CA SER A 546 -1.83 9.67 -33.74
C SER A 546 -3.20 9.44 -33.09
N LEU A 547 -4.22 9.15 -33.89
CA LEU A 547 -5.46 8.56 -33.42
C LEU A 547 -5.24 7.05 -33.21
N ILE A 548 -5.52 6.53 -32.02
CA ILE A 548 -5.36 5.10 -31.70
C ILE A 548 -6.73 4.44 -31.66
N LEU A 549 -6.87 3.27 -32.30
CA LEU A 549 -8.10 2.48 -32.34
C LEU A 549 -7.77 1.02 -31.99
N GLY A 550 -8.46 0.48 -30.98
CA GLY A 550 -8.20 -0.86 -30.45
C GLY A 550 -7.12 -0.90 -29.36
N ALA A 551 -6.96 -2.08 -28.75
CA ALA A 551 -5.94 -2.38 -27.76
C ALA A 551 -5.60 -3.89 -27.79
N ALA A 552 -4.41 -4.28 -27.31
CA ALA A 552 -3.95 -5.67 -27.42
C ALA A 552 -4.83 -6.69 -26.66
N ASP A 553 -5.52 -6.29 -25.59
CA ASP A 553 -6.48 -7.12 -24.84
C ASP A 553 -7.94 -6.92 -25.27
N SER A 554 -8.22 -6.03 -26.23
CA SER A 554 -9.58 -5.78 -26.73
C SER A 554 -10.13 -6.99 -27.49
N ASP A 555 -11.43 -7.24 -27.38
CA ASP A 555 -12.07 -8.46 -27.92
C ASP A 555 -13.19 -8.17 -28.94
N LYS A 556 -13.38 -6.89 -29.30
CA LYS A 556 -14.49 -6.38 -30.12
C LYS A 556 -14.09 -5.15 -30.94
N LYS A 557 -14.92 -4.77 -31.91
CA LYS A 557 -14.66 -3.64 -32.82
C LYS A 557 -14.98 -2.29 -32.19
N ILE A 558 -14.09 -1.32 -32.34
CA ILE A 558 -14.36 0.09 -32.01
C ILE A 558 -14.76 0.90 -33.25
N THR A 559 -15.92 1.54 -33.24
CA THR A 559 -16.45 2.35 -34.35
C THR A 559 -16.35 3.83 -34.01
N LEU A 560 -15.68 4.62 -34.84
CA LEU A 560 -15.73 6.08 -34.78
C LEU A 560 -16.81 6.59 -35.75
N GLU A 561 -17.82 7.27 -35.21
CA GLU A 561 -19.01 7.71 -35.96
C GLU A 561 -18.80 9.03 -36.71
N ASN A 562 -17.92 9.90 -36.21
CA ASN A 562 -17.70 11.23 -36.77
C ASN A 562 -17.07 11.20 -38.16
N ALA A 563 -17.47 12.16 -39.00
CA ALA A 563 -16.69 12.51 -40.17
C ALA A 563 -15.37 13.17 -39.74
N ILE A 564 -14.27 12.91 -40.45
CA ILE A 564 -12.95 13.45 -40.13
C ILE A 564 -12.49 14.38 -41.26
N ASN A 565 -12.09 15.59 -40.89
CA ASN A 565 -11.37 16.53 -41.73
C ASN A 565 -9.88 16.50 -41.32
N PHE A 566 -9.00 16.05 -42.22
CA PHE A 566 -7.58 15.88 -41.93
C PHE A 566 -6.78 17.20 -41.97
N GLY A 567 -7.40 18.34 -42.28
CA GLY A 567 -6.75 19.65 -42.27
C GLY A 567 -5.72 19.86 -43.38
N GLY A 568 -5.86 19.17 -44.51
CA GLY A 568 -5.05 19.35 -45.72
C GLY A 568 -3.78 18.49 -45.81
N THR A 569 -3.45 17.70 -44.78
CA THR A 569 -2.22 16.88 -44.74
C THR A 569 -2.52 15.40 -44.49
N THR A 570 -1.52 14.54 -44.68
CA THR A 570 -1.52 13.16 -44.18
C THR A 570 -1.46 13.16 -42.64
N ARG A 571 -2.17 12.22 -42.01
CA ARG A 571 -2.27 11.99 -40.56
C ARG A 571 -1.97 10.53 -40.21
N THR A 572 -1.88 10.19 -38.92
CA THR A 572 -1.58 8.80 -38.50
C THR A 572 -2.76 8.22 -37.74
N ILE A 573 -3.29 7.09 -38.23
CA ILE A 573 -4.29 6.28 -37.52
C ILE A 573 -3.64 4.93 -37.17
N GLN A 574 -3.37 4.73 -35.89
CA GLN A 574 -2.83 3.48 -35.37
C GLN A 574 -3.99 2.53 -35.04
N VAL A 575 -3.99 1.35 -35.66
CA VAL A 575 -5.00 0.30 -35.43
C VAL A 575 -4.31 -0.87 -34.73
N ILE A 576 -4.61 -1.05 -33.46
CA ILE A 576 -4.02 -2.10 -32.62
C ILE A 576 -4.90 -3.33 -32.71
N LYS A 577 -4.30 -4.42 -33.19
CA LYS A 577 -4.93 -5.74 -33.27
C LYS A 577 -5.29 -6.25 -31.87
N GLY A 578 -6.54 -6.65 -31.68
CA GLY A 578 -7.03 -7.28 -30.47
C GLY A 578 -7.01 -8.81 -30.54
N THR A 579 -7.80 -9.40 -29.64
CA THR A 579 -7.97 -10.85 -29.44
C THR A 579 -9.11 -11.46 -30.28
N ALA A 580 -9.89 -10.62 -30.97
CA ALA A 580 -11.02 -11.06 -31.78
C ALA A 580 -10.55 -11.87 -33.01
N THR A 581 -11.10 -13.07 -33.21
CA THR A 581 -10.68 -13.98 -34.29
C THR A 581 -11.83 -14.29 -35.25
N GLY A 582 -11.53 -14.26 -36.55
CA GLY A 582 -12.47 -14.61 -37.62
C GLY A 582 -12.12 -13.98 -38.97
N ALA A 583 -12.71 -14.50 -40.04
CA ALA A 583 -12.73 -13.81 -41.34
C ALA A 583 -13.77 -12.67 -41.28
N GLY A 584 -13.45 -11.50 -41.84
CA GLY A 584 -14.32 -10.32 -41.78
C GLY A 584 -14.45 -9.65 -40.40
N VAL A 585 -13.67 -10.09 -39.40
CA VAL A 585 -13.54 -9.40 -38.11
C VAL A 585 -12.59 -8.21 -38.27
N TYR A 586 -13.01 -7.04 -37.80
CA TYR A 586 -12.21 -5.82 -37.77
C TYR A 586 -12.02 -5.35 -36.32
N ASP A 587 -10.84 -4.85 -36.01
CA ASP A 587 -10.54 -4.24 -34.70
C ASP A 587 -11.13 -2.83 -34.60
N ALA A 588 -11.23 -2.12 -35.73
CA ALA A 588 -11.74 -0.76 -35.79
C ALA A 588 -12.60 -0.48 -37.04
N LYS A 589 -13.47 0.54 -36.95
CA LYS A 589 -14.27 1.08 -38.05
C LYS A 589 -14.25 2.61 -38.08
N LEU A 590 -14.07 3.20 -39.27
CA LEU A 590 -14.36 4.61 -39.56
C LEU A 590 -15.70 4.68 -40.32
N ALA A 591 -16.76 5.11 -39.65
CA ALA A 591 -18.11 5.17 -40.22
C ALA A 591 -18.44 6.52 -40.88
N GLY A 592 -17.93 7.63 -40.32
CA GLY A 592 -18.11 8.96 -40.90
C GLY A 592 -17.19 9.24 -42.10
N ALA A 593 -17.60 10.16 -42.96
CA ALA A 593 -16.86 10.53 -44.16
C ALA A 593 -15.47 11.11 -43.84
N LEU A 594 -14.47 10.78 -44.68
CA LEU A 594 -13.09 11.21 -44.52
C LEU A 594 -12.76 12.27 -45.58
N SER A 595 -12.20 13.40 -45.15
CA SER A 595 -12.17 14.62 -45.96
C SER A 595 -10.88 15.44 -45.82
N ASN A 596 -10.54 16.21 -46.85
CA ASN A 596 -9.53 17.28 -46.84
C ASN A 596 -8.17 16.87 -46.25
N GLY A 597 -7.41 16.09 -47.01
CA GLY A 597 -6.15 15.46 -46.59
C GLY A 597 -6.28 13.94 -46.62
N SER A 598 -5.57 13.23 -45.74
CA SER A 598 -5.58 11.77 -45.70
C SER A 598 -5.02 11.19 -44.39
N TYR A 599 -4.92 9.86 -44.32
CA TYR A 599 -4.20 9.17 -43.27
C TYR A 599 -3.30 8.05 -43.81
N THR A 600 -2.24 7.78 -43.05
CA THR A 600 -1.44 6.57 -43.04
C THR A 600 -1.94 5.67 -41.91
N GLN A 601 -2.22 4.41 -42.20
CA GLN A 601 -2.47 3.40 -41.16
C GLN A 601 -1.14 2.93 -40.55
N THR A 602 -1.11 2.63 -39.25
CA THR A 602 -0.02 1.91 -38.58
C THR A 602 -0.56 0.81 -37.66
N GLY A 603 0.26 -0.20 -37.36
CA GLY A 603 -0.13 -1.35 -36.54
C GLY A 603 -0.83 -2.48 -37.30
N ASP A 604 -0.82 -3.68 -36.71
CA ASP A 604 -1.27 -4.93 -37.34
C ASP A 604 -2.80 -5.13 -37.37
N GLY A 605 -3.57 -4.15 -36.90
CA GLY A 605 -5.02 -4.24 -36.76
C GLY A 605 -5.79 -4.09 -38.07
N ARG A 606 -7.03 -4.58 -38.07
CA ARG A 606 -7.98 -4.52 -39.19
C ARG A 606 -8.88 -3.30 -39.10
N LEU A 607 -8.91 -2.53 -40.19
CA LEU A 607 -9.70 -1.31 -40.31
C LEU A 607 -10.81 -1.48 -41.37
N GLU A 608 -12.05 -1.29 -40.93
CA GLU A 608 -13.20 -1.11 -41.80
C GLU A 608 -13.38 0.38 -42.13
N VAL A 609 -13.47 0.77 -43.40
CA VAL A 609 -13.90 2.13 -43.77
C VAL A 609 -15.22 2.05 -44.55
N ALA A 610 -16.21 2.78 -44.02
CA ALA A 610 -17.56 2.86 -44.55
C ALA A 610 -18.00 4.31 -44.86
N GLY A 611 -17.31 5.31 -44.31
CA GLY A 611 -17.42 6.69 -44.80
C GLY A 611 -16.85 6.83 -46.21
N ALA A 612 -17.40 7.71 -47.04
CA ALA A 612 -16.77 8.08 -48.30
C ALA A 612 -15.45 8.81 -48.04
N ILE A 613 -14.39 8.52 -48.81
CA ILE A 613 -13.10 9.22 -48.71
C ILE A 613 -13.00 10.25 -49.83
N THR A 614 -12.69 11.50 -49.47
CA THR A 614 -12.57 12.65 -50.37
C THR A 614 -11.30 13.45 -50.05
N GLY A 615 -10.27 13.37 -50.89
CA GLY A 615 -8.98 13.97 -50.52
C GLY A 615 -7.95 14.04 -51.63
N THR A 616 -6.69 14.28 -51.26
CA THR A 616 -5.57 14.41 -52.19
C THR A 616 -4.83 13.10 -52.38
N THR A 617 -4.20 12.53 -51.35
CA THR A 617 -3.32 11.35 -51.49
C THR A 617 -3.47 10.37 -50.32
N TYR A 618 -3.86 9.13 -50.57
CA TYR A 618 -3.99 8.06 -49.58
C TYR A 618 -2.80 7.08 -49.60
N ASP A 619 -2.31 6.62 -48.45
CA ASP A 619 -1.18 5.68 -48.37
C ASP A 619 -1.34 4.61 -47.28
N GLN A 620 -1.35 3.35 -47.71
CA GLN A 620 -1.32 2.14 -46.90
C GLN A 620 0.13 1.64 -46.72
N SER A 621 0.89 2.26 -45.80
CA SER A 621 2.28 1.88 -45.48
C SER A 621 2.44 0.90 -44.31
N ALA A 622 1.39 0.58 -43.55
CA ALA A 622 1.44 -0.45 -42.50
C ALA A 622 1.84 -1.82 -43.07
N ALA A 623 2.90 -2.42 -42.55
CA ALA A 623 3.17 -3.84 -42.79
C ALA A 623 2.03 -4.69 -42.20
N ASN A 624 1.59 -5.73 -42.92
CA ASN A 624 0.46 -6.62 -42.59
C ASN A 624 -0.92 -5.94 -42.37
N GLY A 625 -1.00 -4.61 -42.40
CA GLY A 625 -2.23 -3.85 -42.19
C GLY A 625 -3.30 -4.25 -43.20
N THR A 626 -4.51 -4.50 -42.71
CA THR A 626 -5.64 -4.95 -43.53
C THR A 626 -6.76 -3.92 -43.51
N LEU A 627 -7.11 -3.42 -44.70
CA LEU A 627 -8.19 -2.46 -44.93
C LEU A 627 -9.35 -3.15 -45.67
N ALA A 628 -10.58 -2.94 -45.21
CA ALA A 628 -11.78 -3.24 -45.99
C ALA A 628 -12.54 -1.97 -46.34
N LEU A 629 -12.89 -1.86 -47.62
CA LEU A 629 -13.66 -0.77 -48.18
C LEU A 629 -15.08 -1.26 -48.49
N THR A 630 -16.05 -0.58 -47.88
CA THR A 630 -17.49 -0.75 -48.14
C THR A 630 -18.10 0.48 -48.84
N SER A 631 -17.29 1.53 -49.02
CA SER A 631 -17.59 2.82 -49.65
C SER A 631 -16.60 3.14 -50.76
N THR A 632 -16.92 4.14 -51.59
CA THR A 632 -16.01 4.62 -52.63
C THR A 632 -14.98 5.60 -52.07
N ILE A 633 -13.71 5.37 -52.41
CA ILE A 633 -12.62 6.34 -52.29
C ILE A 633 -12.61 7.21 -53.56
N THR A 634 -12.54 8.53 -53.39
CA THR A 634 -12.24 9.48 -54.47
C THR A 634 -11.12 10.41 -54.02
N VAL A 635 -9.92 10.22 -54.58
CA VAL A 635 -8.74 11.05 -54.30
C VAL A 635 -8.20 11.70 -55.58
N SER A 636 -7.84 12.98 -55.53
CA SER A 636 -7.38 13.73 -56.72
C SER A 636 -5.90 13.48 -57.09
N GLY A 637 -5.15 12.85 -56.20
CA GLY A 637 -3.75 12.45 -56.33
C GLY A 637 -3.60 10.94 -56.10
N ALA A 638 -2.54 10.50 -55.43
CA ALA A 638 -2.19 9.08 -55.40
C ALA A 638 -3.06 8.26 -54.42
N TYR A 639 -3.45 7.05 -54.82
CA TYR A 639 -3.69 5.93 -53.91
C TYR A 639 -2.42 5.08 -53.89
N THR A 640 -1.84 4.85 -52.71
CA THR A 640 -0.61 4.07 -52.53
C THR A 640 -0.83 2.90 -51.58
N GLN A 641 -0.29 1.73 -51.91
CA GLN A 641 -0.17 0.57 -51.04
C GLN A 641 1.29 0.12 -50.98
N SER A 642 2.00 0.62 -49.97
CA SER A 642 3.46 0.50 -49.81
C SER A 642 3.88 -0.49 -48.72
N GLY A 643 2.97 -0.86 -47.81
CA GLY A 643 3.25 -1.77 -46.69
C GLY A 643 3.42 -3.23 -47.11
N THR A 644 4.53 -3.86 -46.71
CA THR A 644 4.81 -5.30 -46.88
C THR A 644 3.71 -6.16 -46.27
N GLY A 645 3.12 -7.08 -47.04
CA GLY A 645 2.01 -7.93 -46.58
C GLY A 645 0.69 -7.21 -46.32
N SER A 646 0.59 -5.90 -46.59
CA SER A 646 -0.67 -5.16 -46.42
C SER A 646 -1.75 -5.68 -47.36
N THR A 647 -3.00 -5.70 -46.93
CA THR A 647 -4.13 -6.14 -47.77
C THR A 647 -5.23 -5.10 -47.83
N THR A 648 -5.83 -4.96 -49.01
CA THR A 648 -6.99 -4.10 -49.25
C THR A 648 -8.10 -4.92 -49.91
N THR A 649 -9.32 -4.87 -49.38
CA THR A 649 -10.48 -5.56 -49.97
C THR A 649 -11.58 -4.56 -50.30
N LEU A 650 -11.98 -4.49 -51.57
CA LEU A 650 -13.12 -3.70 -52.04
C LEU A 650 -14.34 -4.63 -52.12
N SER A 651 -15.43 -4.24 -51.45
CA SER A 651 -16.62 -5.07 -51.29
C SER A 651 -17.91 -4.32 -51.65
N GLY A 652 -18.97 -5.04 -52.03
CA GLY A 652 -20.22 -4.42 -52.50
C GLY A 652 -19.98 -3.58 -53.76
N SER A 653 -20.24 -2.27 -53.70
CA SER A 653 -19.97 -1.29 -54.76
C SER A 653 -18.74 -0.40 -54.47
N ALA A 654 -17.96 -0.69 -53.43
CA ALA A 654 -16.78 0.10 -53.05
C ALA A 654 -15.78 0.18 -54.19
N SER A 655 -15.42 1.39 -54.61
CA SER A 655 -14.47 1.65 -55.70
C SER A 655 -13.31 2.52 -55.24
N ILE A 656 -12.16 2.44 -55.92
CA ILE A 656 -11.06 3.40 -55.76
C ILE A 656 -11.02 4.25 -57.02
N ASN A 657 -11.35 5.53 -56.90
CA ASN A 657 -11.11 6.54 -57.93
C ASN A 657 -9.93 7.40 -57.48
N ALA A 658 -8.83 7.39 -58.23
CA ALA A 658 -7.59 8.06 -57.85
C ALA A 658 -6.99 8.91 -58.99
N GLY A 659 -6.21 9.92 -58.62
CA GLY A 659 -5.32 10.64 -59.53
C GLY A 659 -4.26 9.71 -60.13
N SER A 660 -3.62 8.88 -59.30
CA SER A 660 -2.76 7.76 -59.68
C SER A 660 -2.95 6.56 -58.74
N PHE A 661 -2.62 5.33 -59.16
CA PHE A 661 -2.65 4.13 -58.30
C PHE A 661 -1.27 3.47 -58.22
N THR A 662 -0.77 3.21 -57.01
CA THR A 662 0.55 2.59 -56.77
C THR A 662 0.44 1.41 -55.80
N GLN A 663 0.94 0.24 -56.18
CA GLN A 663 1.16 -0.90 -55.28
C GLN A 663 2.64 -1.30 -55.32
N SER A 664 3.30 -1.26 -54.17
CA SER A 664 4.75 -1.45 -54.05
C SER A 664 5.20 -2.25 -52.80
N GLY A 665 4.27 -2.60 -51.91
CA GLY A 665 4.56 -3.46 -50.76
C GLY A 665 4.82 -4.91 -51.18
N SER A 666 5.95 -5.48 -50.77
CA SER A 666 6.25 -6.91 -51.03
C SER A 666 5.18 -7.81 -50.38
N GLY A 667 4.61 -8.74 -51.15
CA GLY A 667 3.50 -9.58 -50.69
C GLY A 667 2.21 -8.83 -50.34
N SER A 668 2.07 -7.54 -50.72
CA SER A 668 0.81 -6.81 -50.54
C SER A 668 -0.27 -7.30 -51.50
N ALA A 669 -1.55 -7.11 -51.14
CA ALA A 669 -2.69 -7.52 -51.96
C ALA A 669 -3.77 -6.43 -52.05
N THR A 670 -4.40 -6.28 -53.21
CA THR A 670 -5.65 -5.54 -53.39
C THR A 670 -6.66 -6.42 -54.13
N THR A 671 -7.78 -6.76 -53.50
CA THR A 671 -8.80 -7.65 -54.05
C THR A 671 -10.14 -6.95 -54.18
N VAL A 672 -10.75 -6.99 -55.37
CA VAL A 672 -12.11 -6.52 -55.62
C VAL A 672 -13.05 -7.73 -55.62
N THR A 673 -14.06 -7.72 -54.75
CA THR A 673 -14.97 -8.87 -54.48
C THR A 673 -16.44 -8.61 -54.82
N GLY A 674 -16.73 -7.46 -55.42
CA GLY A 674 -18.09 -7.07 -55.85
C GLY A 674 -18.04 -6.07 -57.01
N ALA A 675 -19.16 -5.43 -57.31
CA ALA A 675 -19.37 -4.49 -58.41
C ALA A 675 -18.58 -3.16 -58.33
N GLY A 676 -17.57 -3.08 -57.46
CA GLY A 676 -16.60 -1.99 -57.41
C GLY A 676 -15.56 -2.06 -58.54
N SER A 677 -14.85 -0.95 -58.74
CA SER A 677 -13.75 -0.82 -59.70
C SER A 677 -12.55 -0.07 -59.10
N ILE A 678 -11.38 -0.20 -59.74
CA ILE A 678 -10.20 0.64 -59.49
C ILE A 678 -9.99 1.51 -60.74
N VAL A 679 -9.99 2.83 -60.57
CA VAL A 679 -9.89 3.82 -61.65
C VAL A 679 -8.80 4.82 -61.30
N SER A 680 -7.87 5.03 -62.22
CA SER A 680 -6.73 5.95 -62.08
C SER A 680 -6.75 6.93 -63.25
N SER A 681 -6.81 8.25 -63.00
CA SER A 681 -6.83 9.25 -64.07
C SER A 681 -5.46 9.50 -64.73
N SER A 682 -4.39 8.96 -64.15
CA SER A 682 -3.04 8.93 -64.73
C SER A 682 -2.44 7.52 -64.58
N ALA A 683 -1.13 7.36 -64.86
CA ALA A 683 -0.48 6.05 -64.85
C ALA A 683 -0.62 5.34 -63.49
N ALA A 684 -0.93 4.04 -63.54
CA ALA A 684 -0.85 3.14 -62.41
C ALA A 684 0.49 2.39 -62.41
N SER A 685 0.97 2.00 -61.22
CA SER A 685 2.27 1.36 -61.01
C SER A 685 2.15 0.20 -60.02
N LEU A 686 2.45 -1.03 -60.48
CA LEU A 686 2.41 -2.26 -59.69
C LEU A 686 3.83 -2.86 -59.64
N THR A 687 4.64 -2.43 -58.67
CA THR A 687 6.05 -2.84 -58.56
C THR A 687 6.26 -4.05 -57.65
N ALA A 688 5.34 -4.34 -56.74
CA ALA A 688 5.31 -5.59 -55.97
C ALA A 688 3.90 -5.88 -55.45
N GLY A 689 3.61 -7.14 -55.15
CA GLY A 689 2.32 -7.57 -54.60
C GLY A 689 1.38 -8.21 -55.63
N THR A 690 0.09 -8.12 -55.39
CA THR A 690 -0.96 -8.69 -56.23
C THR A 690 -2.20 -7.78 -56.24
N VAL A 691 -2.73 -7.51 -57.43
CA VAL A 691 -4.11 -7.04 -57.61
C VAL A 691 -4.96 -8.24 -58.05
N THR A 692 -6.25 -8.27 -57.71
CA THR A 692 -7.15 -9.35 -58.15
C THR A 692 -8.58 -8.85 -58.30
N LEU A 693 -9.16 -9.02 -59.48
CA LEU A 693 -10.55 -8.71 -59.78
C LEU A 693 -11.43 -9.97 -59.65
N ASN A 694 -11.74 -10.37 -58.42
CA ASN A 694 -12.50 -11.58 -58.11
C ASN A 694 -14.01 -11.29 -57.97
N SER A 695 -14.65 -10.94 -59.08
CA SER A 695 -16.06 -10.50 -59.12
C SER A 695 -16.77 -11.06 -60.34
N SER A 696 -18.05 -11.42 -60.18
CA SER A 696 -18.97 -11.78 -61.28
C SER A 696 -19.82 -10.61 -61.77
N ALA A 697 -19.61 -9.40 -61.24
CA ALA A 697 -20.37 -8.21 -61.62
C ALA A 697 -19.82 -7.54 -62.88
N ALA A 698 -20.71 -7.17 -63.81
CA ALA A 698 -20.34 -6.65 -65.13
C ALA A 698 -19.55 -5.32 -65.13
N ASN A 699 -19.49 -4.61 -64.01
CA ASN A 699 -18.86 -3.30 -63.88
C ASN A 699 -17.54 -3.34 -63.04
N THR A 700 -16.96 -4.52 -62.81
CA THR A 700 -15.67 -4.65 -62.12
C THR A 700 -14.51 -4.56 -63.11
N ALA A 701 -13.68 -3.51 -62.96
CA ALA A 701 -12.54 -3.25 -63.83
C ALA A 701 -11.35 -2.62 -63.06
N PHE A 702 -10.17 -2.67 -63.67
CA PHE A 702 -9.03 -1.82 -63.34
C PHE A 702 -8.71 -0.95 -64.56
N VAL A 703 -8.80 0.36 -64.41
CA VAL A 703 -8.76 1.33 -65.52
C VAL A 703 -7.71 2.41 -65.25
N ALA A 704 -6.74 2.54 -66.15
CA ALA A 704 -5.75 3.62 -66.14
C ALA A 704 -5.28 3.94 -67.57
N PRO A 705 -4.87 5.18 -67.90
CA PRO A 705 -4.21 5.51 -69.17
C PRO A 705 -2.94 4.70 -69.44
N THR A 706 -2.28 4.17 -68.41
CA THR A 706 -1.14 3.25 -68.52
C THR A 706 -1.07 2.43 -67.22
N ILE A 707 -0.75 1.14 -67.32
CA ILE A 707 -0.52 0.26 -66.16
C ILE A 707 0.90 -0.30 -66.28
N ASN A 708 1.80 0.14 -65.40
CA ASN A 708 3.18 -0.32 -65.37
C ASN A 708 3.30 -1.48 -64.38
N ILE A 709 3.65 -2.68 -64.85
CA ILE A 709 3.82 -3.87 -64.00
C ILE A 709 5.31 -4.20 -63.92
N GLY A 710 5.94 -3.93 -62.77
CA GLY A 710 7.38 -4.08 -62.56
C GLY A 710 7.79 -5.30 -61.74
N GLY A 711 6.87 -5.89 -60.97
CA GLY A 711 7.16 -7.02 -60.08
C GLY A 711 5.95 -7.55 -59.30
N ALA A 712 4.74 -7.27 -59.80
CA ALA A 712 3.47 -7.64 -59.18
C ALA A 712 2.64 -8.55 -60.11
N ALA A 713 1.62 -9.19 -59.56
CA ALA A 713 0.54 -9.84 -60.32
C ALA A 713 -0.71 -8.94 -60.41
N LEU A 714 -1.54 -9.16 -61.43
CA LEU A 714 -2.82 -8.49 -61.70
C LEU A 714 -3.82 -9.50 -62.29
#